data_AF-A0A1X0RKP3-F1
#
_entry.id   AF-A0A1X0RKP3-F1
#
_cell.length_a   1.000
_cell.length_b   1.000
_cell.length_c   1.000
_cell.angle_alpha   90.00
_cell.angle_beta   90.00
_cell.angle_gamma   90.00
#
_symmetry.space_group_name_H-M   'P 1'
#
loop_
_entity.id
_entity.type
_entity.pdbx_description
1 polymer ?
#
loop_
_entity_poly.entity_id
_entity_poly.type
_entity_poly.pdbx_seq_one_letter_code
_entity_poly.pdbx_strand_id
1 'polypeptide(L)'
;MVGGGTPTQSIAELITEFHKTTGDVPPSLIGATATLINRHVYVFGGRLQSSRQISNRLYVLSLDTMSWKIAFPQNTPPVPRYFHSASAHNDTHIIFYGGMTVRQHQHRQSAPSDELTTLDDLVFLDIKSLAWEYPNLTNQPIPSPRYAHISTLVNDRLFILGGQDIENNYLTDISIFDCRKRAWCEPISTQQFQYGAYRSAAVAVTPIQLSPPFAPNMDLLTDPFEETNITVKETDISIHVYSNYSGAEIARQLHSWKINTNSECVDMLNQTEQVGANNTAPPPIRFPSAFMCGQQFILAGPHMSGAVQQFQIWALDMTSFVWTKVEPGPGIARGSWLRGMLCETMNKFLIFGHPARNMQDDYKNRVHCFDYLALVDIEVFGIYRPPQTSFSTIGQSLGLSMLKDPVLADLKITATDGKSIFVNSSVLAQRWPSIRSLLKPITSPQPGMSEMLDHDKRELSFPDTYIVLIAFLQYIYTDHLVTAQQHQPQILSRLLFVADFFQITRLKELAIHALHQMLNMSTAAMIYESASLSNATSLQIRALRVLINAKKMMQRQQKMQQVTERPMVPVSPSQEPILPLNTTRTTSQSEPLNYYSSNSSKLLQKQDSPTAATAPTSPDFTQNNINHHTRYQNINNIPFASSQSAITLNHRRSPSEQSMSLDSYQVPGAPPTPIKNSPVSSATSSPKTSPIQQPCTDTLIKNSNNSKTHFWRHNTVSTKKKTKTETRAFGFTLSK
;
A
#
# COMPACT_ATOMS: atom_id res chain seq x y z
N MET A 1 4.77 -7.89 50.51
CA MET A 1 4.07 -7.08 49.50
C MET A 1 4.84 -7.21 48.20
N VAL A 2 4.19 -7.44 47.06
CA VAL A 2 4.85 -7.38 45.74
C VAL A 2 4.33 -6.13 45.04
N GLY A 3 5.18 -5.10 44.94
CA GLY A 3 4.83 -3.86 44.27
C GLY A 3 4.75 -4.07 42.76
N GLY A 4 3.62 -3.73 42.15
CA GLY A 4 3.44 -3.87 40.71
C GLY A 4 4.19 -2.78 39.95
N GLY A 5 4.98 -3.19 38.95
CA GLY A 5 5.34 -2.33 37.82
C GLY A 5 4.40 -2.65 36.66
N THR A 6 3.57 -1.71 36.23
CA THR A 6 2.92 -1.80 34.92
C THR A 6 4.02 -1.82 33.86
N PRO A 7 4.03 -2.78 32.92
CA PRO A 7 5.05 -2.80 31.88
C PRO A 7 4.96 -1.51 31.07
N THR A 8 6.05 -0.74 31.03
CA THR A 8 6.14 0.48 30.24
C THR A 8 6.15 0.08 28.77
N GLN A 9 4.97 0.14 28.13
CA GLN A 9 4.80 -0.22 26.72
C GLN A 9 5.84 0.52 25.87
N SER A 10 6.58 -0.24 25.09
CA SER A 10 7.58 0.31 24.17
C SER A 10 6.85 1.04 23.05
N ILE A 11 7.37 2.20 22.62
CA ILE A 11 6.77 2.94 21.48
C ILE A 11 6.74 2.08 20.19
N ALA A 12 7.55 1.02 20.12
CA ALA A 12 7.49 0.03 19.04
C ALA A 12 6.24 -0.87 19.09
N GLU A 13 5.71 -1.17 20.28
CA GLU A 13 4.47 -1.95 20.46
C GLU A 13 3.22 -1.14 20.06
N LEU A 14 3.35 0.19 20.07
CA LEU A 14 2.35 1.12 19.51
C LEU A 14 2.47 1.32 17.99
N ILE A 15 3.59 0.88 17.38
CA ILE A 15 3.83 0.97 15.93
C ILE A 15 3.43 -0.33 15.22
N THR A 16 3.68 -1.49 15.83
CA THR A 16 3.46 -2.79 15.17
C THR A 16 2.63 -3.74 16.03
N GLU A 17 1.44 -4.07 15.56
CA GLU A 17 0.54 -5.06 16.17
C GLU A 17 0.86 -6.47 15.64
N PHE A 18 1.06 -7.45 16.52
CA PHE A 18 1.38 -8.83 16.13
C PHE A 18 0.19 -9.77 16.33
N HIS A 19 -0.24 -10.40 15.24
CA HIS A 19 -1.38 -11.31 15.22
C HIS A 19 -0.93 -12.72 14.82
N LYS A 20 -1.42 -13.74 15.54
CA LYS A 20 -1.41 -15.12 15.06
C LYS A 20 -2.72 -15.35 14.30
N THR A 21 -2.64 -15.87 13.09
CA THR A 21 -3.82 -16.19 12.28
C THR A 21 -4.41 -17.56 12.67
N THR A 22 -5.68 -17.76 12.31
CA THR A 22 -6.48 -18.94 12.69
C THR A 22 -7.26 -19.49 11.50
N GLY A 23 -8.04 -20.56 11.69
CA GLY A 23 -8.85 -21.15 10.62
C GLY A 23 -8.02 -21.98 9.64
N ASP A 24 -8.35 -21.92 8.35
CA ASP A 24 -7.70 -22.68 7.28
C ASP A 24 -6.36 -22.05 6.85
N VAL A 25 -5.42 -21.92 7.79
CA VAL A 25 -4.11 -21.27 7.56
C VAL A 25 -3.41 -21.92 6.34
N PRO A 26 -2.98 -21.13 5.33
CA PRO A 26 -2.24 -21.66 4.19
C PRO A 26 -0.95 -22.35 4.65
N PRO A 27 -0.61 -23.53 4.11
CA PRO A 27 0.65 -24.19 4.43
C PRO A 27 1.85 -23.36 3.94
N SER A 28 3.06 -23.73 4.36
CA SER A 28 4.29 -23.15 3.81
C SER A 28 4.37 -23.36 2.29
N LEU A 29 4.30 -22.25 1.53
CA LEU A 29 4.15 -22.24 0.08
C LEU A 29 5.31 -21.50 -0.61
N ILE A 30 5.76 -22.03 -1.74
CA ILE A 30 6.81 -21.47 -2.58
C ILE A 30 6.17 -20.85 -3.83
N GLY A 31 6.39 -19.56 -4.06
CA GLY A 31 5.89 -18.87 -5.25
C GLY A 31 4.36 -18.78 -5.36
N ALA A 32 3.63 -18.82 -4.24
CA ALA A 32 2.23 -18.39 -4.20
C ALA A 32 2.16 -16.86 -4.33
N THR A 33 1.07 -16.35 -4.89
CA THR A 33 0.76 -14.91 -4.82
C THR A 33 -0.03 -14.59 -3.56
N ALA A 34 0.05 -13.33 -3.12
CA ALA A 34 -0.82 -12.78 -2.10
C ALA A 34 -1.22 -11.35 -2.49
N THR A 35 -2.52 -11.08 -2.52
CA THR A 35 -3.13 -9.83 -3.01
C THR A 35 -4.18 -9.35 -2.01
N LEU A 36 -4.16 -8.07 -1.65
CA LEU A 36 -5.12 -7.45 -0.74
C LEU A 36 -6.20 -6.75 -1.57
N ILE A 37 -7.46 -6.98 -1.21
CA ILE A 37 -8.62 -6.22 -1.72
C ILE A 37 -9.50 -5.86 -0.51
N ASN A 38 -9.91 -4.60 -0.40
CA ASN A 38 -10.58 -4.06 0.79
C ASN A 38 -9.86 -4.45 2.10
N ARG A 39 -10.49 -5.28 2.96
CA ARG A 39 -9.96 -5.81 4.24
C ARG A 39 -9.70 -7.33 4.19
N HIS A 40 -9.50 -7.89 2.99
CA HIS A 40 -9.30 -9.33 2.78
C HIS A 40 -8.03 -9.62 1.98
N VAL A 41 -7.20 -10.55 2.46
CA VAL A 41 -5.99 -11.02 1.75
C VAL A 41 -6.28 -12.36 1.09
N TYR A 42 -6.11 -12.40 -0.22
CA TYR A 42 -6.28 -13.57 -1.08
C TYR A 42 -4.92 -14.18 -1.39
N VAL A 43 -4.72 -15.45 -1.06
CA VAL A 43 -3.51 -16.23 -1.36
C VAL A 43 -3.87 -17.31 -2.37
N PHE A 44 -3.19 -17.33 -3.52
CA PHE A 44 -3.49 -18.25 -4.60
C PHE A 44 -2.27 -19.06 -5.06
N GLY A 45 -2.53 -20.33 -5.36
CA GLY A 45 -1.58 -21.24 -5.99
C GLY A 45 -0.36 -21.57 -5.13
N GLY A 46 0.81 -21.53 -5.76
CA GLY A 46 2.10 -21.86 -5.15
C GLY A 46 2.40 -23.37 -5.12
N ARG A 47 3.63 -23.70 -4.74
CA ARG A 47 4.11 -25.08 -4.58
C ARG A 47 4.32 -25.40 -3.10
N LEU A 48 3.75 -26.50 -2.60
CA LEU A 48 3.87 -26.91 -1.20
C LEU A 48 5.33 -27.21 -0.85
N GLN A 49 5.79 -26.72 0.31
CA GLN A 49 7.15 -27.01 0.82
C GLN A 49 7.34 -28.52 1.08
N SER A 50 6.32 -29.19 1.63
CA SER A 50 6.39 -30.57 2.10
C SER A 50 6.36 -31.63 0.99
N SER A 51 5.44 -31.50 0.03
CA SER A 51 5.19 -32.53 -1.00
C SER A 51 5.70 -32.17 -2.40
N ARG A 52 6.22 -30.95 -2.61
CA ARG A 52 6.48 -30.34 -3.93
C ARG A 52 5.26 -30.24 -4.86
N GLN A 53 4.06 -30.62 -4.42
CA GLN A 53 2.83 -30.49 -5.21
C GLN A 53 2.53 -29.01 -5.52
N ILE A 54 2.13 -28.71 -6.76
CA ILE A 54 1.64 -27.38 -7.15
C ILE A 54 0.13 -27.29 -6.84
N SER A 55 -0.30 -26.14 -6.34
CA SER A 55 -1.66 -25.84 -5.89
C SER A 55 -2.40 -24.91 -6.87
N ASN A 56 -3.72 -25.02 -6.92
CA ASN A 56 -4.67 -23.97 -7.35
C ASN A 56 -5.74 -23.70 -6.27
N ARG A 57 -5.43 -23.97 -4.99
CA ARG A 57 -6.30 -23.58 -3.88
C ARG A 57 -6.24 -22.07 -3.67
N LEU A 58 -7.39 -21.48 -3.35
CA LEU A 58 -7.56 -20.09 -2.96
C LEU A 58 -7.83 -20.04 -1.45
N TYR A 59 -7.05 -19.25 -0.72
CA TYR A 59 -7.25 -18.99 0.71
C TYR A 59 -7.55 -17.51 0.92
N VAL A 60 -8.44 -17.20 1.85
CA VAL A 60 -8.89 -15.83 2.13
C VAL A 60 -8.79 -15.54 3.63
N LEU A 61 -7.96 -14.56 4.00
CA LEU A 61 -7.89 -14.00 5.36
C LEU A 61 -8.83 -12.81 5.48
N SER A 62 -9.67 -12.79 6.50
CA SER A 62 -10.34 -11.56 6.96
C SER A 62 -9.46 -10.85 7.98
N LEU A 63 -9.07 -9.60 7.70
CA LEU A 63 -8.28 -8.78 8.63
C LEU A 63 -9.08 -8.32 9.87
N ASP A 64 -10.40 -8.47 9.85
CA ASP A 64 -11.30 -8.17 10.99
C ASP A 64 -11.32 -9.29 12.04
N THR A 65 -11.01 -10.52 11.62
CA THR A 65 -11.12 -11.73 12.47
C THR A 65 -9.79 -12.48 12.61
N MET A 66 -8.77 -12.11 11.84
CA MET A 66 -7.50 -12.83 11.70
C MET A 66 -7.68 -14.33 11.42
N SER A 67 -8.75 -14.67 10.68
CA SER A 67 -9.13 -16.04 10.36
C SER A 67 -9.10 -16.29 8.85
N TRP A 68 -8.38 -17.32 8.45
CA TRP A 68 -8.31 -17.84 7.10
C TRP A 68 -9.47 -18.79 6.81
N LYS A 69 -9.93 -18.80 5.57
CA LYS A 69 -10.83 -19.81 5.01
C LYS A 69 -10.33 -20.27 3.66
N ILE A 70 -10.49 -21.56 3.34
CA ILE A 70 -10.41 -22.02 1.94
C ILE A 70 -11.63 -21.50 1.21
N ALA A 71 -11.42 -20.76 0.12
CA ALA A 71 -12.49 -20.40 -0.80
C ALA A 71 -12.69 -21.54 -1.81
N PHE A 72 -13.95 -21.78 -2.15
CA PHE A 72 -14.37 -22.75 -3.16
C PHE A 72 -15.05 -21.98 -4.29
N PRO A 73 -14.33 -21.66 -5.39
CA PRO A 73 -14.88 -20.91 -6.51
C PRO A 73 -16.05 -21.63 -7.19
N GLN A 74 -16.96 -20.88 -7.80
CA GLN A 74 -18.20 -21.44 -8.40
C GLN A 74 -17.94 -22.31 -9.64
N ASN A 75 -16.84 -22.06 -10.35
CA ASN A 75 -16.46 -22.72 -11.59
C ASN A 75 -15.00 -23.22 -11.54
N THR A 76 -14.59 -23.94 -12.58
CA THR A 76 -13.27 -24.57 -12.69
C THR A 76 -12.14 -23.56 -12.47
N PRO A 77 -11.30 -23.72 -11.43
CA PRO A 77 -10.14 -22.87 -11.21
C PRO A 77 -9.07 -23.09 -12.27
N PRO A 78 -8.22 -22.09 -12.54
CA PRO A 78 -7.12 -22.23 -13.49
C PRO A 78 -6.12 -23.29 -13.02
N VAL A 79 -5.26 -23.73 -13.95
CA VAL A 79 -4.27 -24.79 -13.69
C VAL A 79 -3.37 -24.45 -12.48
N PRO A 80 -3.01 -25.45 -11.65
CA PRO A 80 -2.07 -25.28 -10.54
C PRO A 80 -0.79 -24.57 -10.98
N ARG A 81 -0.44 -23.46 -10.33
CA ARG A 81 0.65 -22.59 -10.76
C ARG A 81 1.43 -21.94 -9.63
N TYR A 82 2.71 -21.68 -9.86
CA TYR A 82 3.60 -20.93 -8.96
C TYR A 82 4.51 -19.97 -9.74
N PHE A 83 5.08 -18.96 -9.07
CA PHE A 83 5.82 -17.84 -9.68
C PHE A 83 5.04 -17.06 -10.77
N HIS A 84 3.70 -17.12 -10.71
CA HIS A 84 2.78 -16.25 -11.43
C HIS A 84 2.67 -14.90 -10.72
N SER A 85 2.04 -13.90 -11.35
CA SER A 85 1.71 -12.62 -10.71
C SER A 85 0.22 -12.48 -10.42
N ALA A 86 -0.14 -11.56 -9.52
CA ALA A 86 -1.53 -11.26 -9.17
C ALA A 86 -1.70 -9.78 -8.81
N SER A 87 -2.57 -9.06 -9.54
CA SER A 87 -2.86 -7.64 -9.32
C SER A 87 -4.32 -7.43 -8.94
N ALA A 88 -4.57 -6.57 -7.95
CA ALA A 88 -5.92 -6.14 -7.61
C ALA A 88 -6.46 -5.17 -8.68
N HIS A 89 -7.74 -5.29 -9.02
CA HIS A 89 -8.42 -4.44 -10.00
C HIS A 89 -9.77 -3.97 -9.46
N ASN A 90 -9.91 -2.64 -9.34
CA ASN A 90 -11.13 -1.91 -8.99
C ASN A 90 -11.91 -2.50 -7.79
N ASP A 91 -11.19 -2.94 -6.74
CA ASP A 91 -11.69 -3.60 -5.52
C ASP A 91 -12.72 -4.73 -5.74
N THR A 92 -12.73 -5.31 -6.94
CA THR A 92 -13.74 -6.28 -7.39
C THR A 92 -13.14 -7.51 -8.02
N HIS A 93 -11.98 -7.40 -8.66
CA HIS A 93 -11.32 -8.51 -9.34
C HIS A 93 -9.86 -8.65 -8.92
N ILE A 94 -9.32 -9.88 -9.00
CA ILE A 94 -7.88 -10.11 -9.06
C ILE A 94 -7.54 -10.63 -10.46
N ILE A 95 -6.54 -10.04 -11.09
CA ILE A 95 -6.00 -10.48 -12.38
C ILE A 95 -4.72 -11.26 -12.14
N PHE A 96 -4.69 -12.51 -12.57
CA PHE A 96 -3.53 -13.40 -12.51
C PHE A 96 -2.92 -13.53 -13.89
N TYR A 97 -1.57 -13.53 -13.99
CA TYR A 97 -0.86 -13.73 -15.26
C TYR A 97 0.27 -14.74 -15.13
N GLY A 98 0.31 -15.68 -16.09
CA GLY A 98 1.41 -16.60 -16.34
C GLY A 98 1.80 -17.51 -15.16
N GLY A 99 3.10 -17.73 -15.00
CA GLY A 99 3.72 -18.61 -14.00
C GLY A 99 4.24 -19.93 -14.58
N MET A 100 4.47 -20.90 -13.70
CA MET A 100 4.90 -22.27 -14.05
C MET A 100 3.89 -23.32 -13.59
N THR A 101 3.68 -24.37 -14.38
CA THR A 101 2.86 -25.55 -14.05
C THR A 101 3.56 -26.84 -14.49
N VAL A 102 3.02 -28.00 -14.07
CA VAL A 102 3.48 -29.33 -14.49
C VAL A 102 2.43 -29.93 -15.43
N ARG A 103 2.86 -30.31 -16.64
CA ARG A 103 2.01 -30.87 -17.68
C ARG A 103 1.95 -32.39 -17.55
N GLN A 104 0.81 -32.91 -17.11
CA GLN A 104 0.57 -34.35 -17.02
C GLN A 104 0.16 -34.93 -18.38
N HIS A 105 0.98 -35.81 -18.95
CA HIS A 105 0.65 -36.55 -20.18
C HIS A 105 -0.42 -37.61 -19.92
N GLN A 106 -1.68 -37.28 -20.20
CA GLN A 106 -2.82 -38.22 -20.03
C GLN A 106 -2.78 -39.41 -21.01
N HIS A 107 -2.00 -39.36 -22.09
CA HIS A 107 -1.81 -40.47 -23.03
C HIS A 107 -0.37 -40.58 -23.57
N ARG A 108 0.45 -41.45 -22.98
CA ARG A 108 1.51 -42.24 -23.64
C ARG A 108 2.01 -43.34 -22.70
N GLN A 109 2.31 -44.52 -23.24
CA GLN A 109 2.80 -45.69 -22.48
C GLN A 109 4.33 -45.62 -22.29
N SER A 110 4.83 -44.48 -21.81
CA SER A 110 6.25 -44.19 -21.61
C SER A 110 6.40 -43.41 -20.32
N ALA A 111 7.57 -43.49 -19.67
CA ALA A 111 7.75 -43.12 -18.27
C ALA A 111 7.18 -41.72 -17.91
N PRO A 112 6.53 -41.56 -16.73
CA PRO A 112 5.95 -40.29 -16.31
C PRO A 112 7.04 -39.28 -15.90
N SER A 113 7.63 -38.62 -16.90
CA SER A 113 8.37 -37.37 -16.70
C SER A 113 7.38 -36.21 -16.61
N ASP A 114 7.10 -35.77 -15.38
CA ASP A 114 6.35 -34.53 -15.11
C ASP A 114 7.08 -33.34 -15.76
N GLU A 115 6.59 -32.87 -16.91
CA GLU A 115 7.22 -31.78 -17.66
C GLU A 115 6.84 -30.42 -17.05
N LEU A 116 7.84 -29.65 -16.62
CA LEU A 116 7.66 -28.28 -16.16
C LEU A 116 7.47 -27.36 -17.37
N THR A 117 6.43 -26.52 -17.34
CA THR A 117 6.06 -25.62 -18.44
C THR A 117 5.72 -24.23 -17.92
N THR A 118 5.97 -23.19 -18.72
CA THR A 118 5.56 -21.81 -18.44
C THR A 118 4.19 -21.50 -19.02
N LEU A 119 3.58 -20.42 -18.53
CA LEU A 119 2.22 -20.00 -18.88
C LEU A 119 2.19 -18.54 -19.38
N ASP A 120 1.30 -18.29 -20.33
CA ASP A 120 0.94 -17.02 -20.98
C ASP A 120 -0.52 -16.61 -20.72
N ASP A 121 -1.27 -17.39 -19.94
CA ASP A 121 -2.69 -17.14 -19.73
C ASP A 121 -2.95 -16.02 -18.70
N LEU A 122 -3.94 -15.20 -19.03
CA LEU A 122 -4.48 -14.14 -18.19
C LEU A 122 -5.84 -14.59 -17.65
N VAL A 123 -6.02 -14.58 -16.32
CA VAL A 123 -7.24 -15.09 -15.68
C VAL A 123 -7.72 -14.09 -14.64
N PHE A 124 -9.02 -13.78 -14.65
CA PHE A 124 -9.66 -12.92 -13.66
C PHE A 124 -10.37 -13.78 -12.61
N LEU A 125 -10.50 -13.24 -11.39
CA LEU A 125 -11.36 -13.76 -10.32
C LEU A 125 -12.26 -12.62 -9.86
N ASP A 126 -13.57 -12.69 -10.09
CA ASP A 126 -14.54 -11.81 -9.41
C ASP A 126 -14.64 -12.20 -7.94
N ILE A 127 -14.37 -11.23 -7.07
CA ILE A 127 -14.34 -11.40 -5.61
C ILE A 127 -15.75 -11.45 -5.01
N LYS A 128 -16.77 -10.94 -5.70
CA LYS A 128 -18.17 -10.95 -5.23
C LYS A 128 -18.84 -12.31 -5.45
N SER A 129 -18.71 -12.88 -6.64
CA SER A 129 -19.22 -14.23 -6.95
C SER A 129 -18.27 -15.35 -6.51
N LEU A 130 -16.96 -15.08 -6.42
CA LEU A 130 -15.90 -16.10 -6.41
C LEU A 130 -15.96 -16.98 -7.66
N ALA A 131 -16.09 -16.37 -8.84
CA ALA A 131 -16.02 -17.04 -10.14
C ALA A 131 -14.78 -16.57 -10.93
N TRP A 132 -14.16 -17.50 -11.65
CA TRP A 132 -13.06 -17.22 -12.56
C TRP A 132 -13.59 -16.78 -13.93
N GLU A 133 -13.03 -15.73 -14.51
CA GLU A 133 -13.29 -15.34 -15.89
C GLU A 133 -12.05 -15.52 -16.77
N TYR A 134 -12.28 -16.03 -17.98
CA TYR A 134 -11.26 -16.28 -18.98
C TYR A 134 -11.55 -15.34 -20.17
N PRO A 135 -10.73 -14.29 -20.39
CA PRO A 135 -10.92 -13.39 -21.53
C PRO A 135 -10.60 -14.12 -22.84
N ASN A 136 -11.34 -13.81 -23.91
CA ASN A 136 -10.99 -14.34 -25.23
C ASN A 136 -9.85 -13.52 -25.84
N LEU A 137 -8.66 -14.09 -25.90
CA LEU A 137 -7.43 -13.44 -26.38
C LEU A 137 -7.05 -13.82 -27.82
N THR A 138 -7.93 -14.52 -28.57
CA THR A 138 -7.65 -14.91 -29.97
C THR A 138 -7.28 -13.70 -30.83
N ASN A 139 -6.21 -13.85 -31.63
CA ASN A 139 -5.70 -12.84 -32.57
C ASN A 139 -5.20 -11.53 -31.92
N GLN A 140 -4.68 -11.60 -30.70
CA GLN A 140 -4.03 -10.48 -30.00
C GLN A 140 -2.50 -10.70 -29.88
N PRO A 141 -1.69 -9.64 -29.65
CA PRO A 141 -0.27 -9.78 -29.30
C PRO A 141 -0.09 -10.31 -27.87
N ILE A 142 -0.37 -11.60 -27.67
CA ILE A 142 -0.19 -12.28 -26.38
C ILE A 142 1.32 -12.33 -26.04
N PRO A 143 1.75 -11.93 -24.82
CA PRO A 143 3.15 -11.96 -24.44
C PRO A 143 3.67 -13.39 -24.25
N SER A 144 4.98 -13.59 -24.43
CA SER A 144 5.59 -14.92 -24.28
C SER A 144 5.34 -15.58 -22.90
N PRO A 145 5.14 -16.92 -22.85
CA PRO A 145 4.91 -17.67 -21.62
C PRO A 145 6.05 -17.54 -20.60
N ARG A 146 5.75 -17.06 -19.39
CA ARG A 146 6.77 -16.58 -18.44
C ARG A 146 6.42 -16.74 -16.97
N TYR A 147 7.44 -16.69 -16.12
CA TYR A 147 7.31 -16.62 -14.66
C TYR A 147 8.26 -15.58 -14.05
N ALA A 148 8.01 -15.21 -12.79
CA ALA A 148 8.80 -14.25 -12.01
C ALA A 148 9.01 -12.88 -12.68
N HIS A 149 8.14 -12.54 -13.63
CA HIS A 149 7.90 -11.18 -14.11
C HIS A 149 7.34 -10.30 -12.98
N ILE A 150 7.39 -8.99 -13.19
CA ILE A 150 6.76 -8.01 -12.31
C ILE A 150 5.41 -7.63 -12.91
N SER A 151 4.38 -7.48 -12.08
CA SER A 151 3.08 -6.93 -12.50
C SER A 151 2.73 -5.69 -11.68
N THR A 152 2.21 -4.65 -12.33
CA THR A 152 1.62 -3.49 -11.67
C THR A 152 0.40 -2.99 -12.46
N LEU A 153 -0.60 -2.42 -11.79
CA LEU A 153 -1.87 -2.03 -12.40
C LEU A 153 -2.26 -0.62 -11.99
N VAL A 154 -2.61 0.23 -12.96
CA VAL A 154 -3.16 1.58 -12.74
C VAL A 154 -4.08 1.96 -13.91
N ASN A 155 -5.15 2.73 -13.65
CA ASN A 155 -6.11 3.21 -14.67
C ASN A 155 -6.60 2.14 -15.66
N ASP A 156 -7.05 0.99 -15.13
CA ASP A 156 -7.46 -0.20 -15.91
C ASP A 156 -6.37 -0.79 -16.84
N ARG A 157 -5.10 -0.44 -16.67
CA ARG A 157 -3.97 -1.01 -17.44
C ARG A 157 -3.09 -1.85 -16.54
N LEU A 158 -2.94 -3.12 -16.92
CA LEU A 158 -2.00 -4.06 -16.30
C LEU A 158 -0.70 -4.05 -17.10
N PHE A 159 0.42 -3.77 -16.43
CA PHE A 159 1.76 -3.78 -16.99
C PHE A 159 2.50 -5.02 -16.51
N ILE A 160 3.03 -5.81 -17.44
CA ILE A 160 3.85 -7.00 -17.20
C ILE A 160 5.28 -6.68 -17.65
N LEU A 161 6.24 -6.63 -16.72
CA LEU A 161 7.62 -6.27 -16.99
C LEU A 161 8.55 -7.48 -16.87
N GLY A 162 9.22 -7.82 -17.97
CA GLY A 162 10.27 -8.84 -18.04
C GLY A 162 9.82 -10.23 -17.56
N GLY A 163 10.61 -10.84 -16.68
CA GLY A 163 10.45 -12.22 -16.21
C GLY A 163 11.42 -13.19 -16.87
N GLN A 164 11.12 -14.49 -16.77
CA GLN A 164 11.90 -15.57 -17.35
C GLN A 164 11.04 -16.55 -18.15
N ASP A 165 11.59 -17.07 -19.25
CA ASP A 165 11.05 -18.20 -20.00
C ASP A 165 11.42 -19.56 -19.36
N ILE A 166 10.99 -20.68 -19.94
CA ILE A 166 11.26 -22.03 -19.41
C ILE A 166 12.76 -22.40 -19.40
N GLU A 167 13.56 -21.77 -20.25
CA GLU A 167 15.02 -21.96 -20.31
C GLU A 167 15.77 -21.12 -19.27
N ASN A 168 15.08 -20.23 -18.55
CA ASN A 168 15.57 -19.21 -17.61
C ASN A 168 16.16 -17.95 -18.28
N ASN A 169 15.99 -17.76 -19.59
CA ASN A 169 16.40 -16.53 -20.27
C ASN A 169 15.56 -15.35 -19.74
N TYR A 170 16.19 -14.19 -19.54
CA TYR A 170 15.47 -12.98 -19.10
C TYR A 170 14.76 -12.31 -20.28
N LEU A 171 13.48 -12.02 -20.08
CA LEU A 171 12.66 -11.26 -21.01
C LEU A 171 12.84 -9.76 -20.74
N THR A 172 12.84 -8.95 -21.81
CA THR A 172 13.14 -7.49 -21.77
C THR A 172 11.99 -6.63 -22.32
N ASP A 173 10.82 -7.22 -22.54
CA ASP A 173 9.60 -6.52 -22.92
C ASP A 173 8.80 -6.00 -21.71
N ILE A 174 8.06 -4.92 -21.95
CA ILE A 174 6.98 -4.43 -21.10
C ILE A 174 5.68 -4.60 -21.90
N SER A 175 4.88 -5.59 -21.52
CA SER A 175 3.61 -5.90 -22.15
C SER A 175 2.45 -5.26 -21.39
N ILE A 176 1.44 -4.75 -22.10
CA ILE A 176 0.37 -3.90 -21.53
C ILE A 176 -0.99 -4.49 -21.88
N PHE A 177 -1.87 -4.67 -20.90
CA PHE A 177 -3.25 -5.14 -21.10
C PHE A 177 -4.27 -4.08 -20.66
N ASP A 178 -5.16 -3.68 -21.57
CA ASP A 178 -6.29 -2.78 -21.31
C ASP A 178 -7.47 -3.61 -20.77
N CYS A 179 -7.72 -3.50 -19.46
CA CYS A 179 -8.72 -4.31 -18.75
C CYS A 179 -10.16 -3.93 -19.12
N ARG A 180 -10.40 -2.74 -19.70
CA ARG A 180 -11.72 -2.32 -20.20
C ARG A 180 -12.01 -2.90 -21.58
N LYS A 181 -11.01 -2.89 -22.48
CA LYS A 181 -11.11 -3.53 -23.81
C LYS A 181 -10.97 -5.06 -23.74
N ARG A 182 -10.42 -5.58 -22.63
CA ARG A 182 -9.95 -6.97 -22.48
C ARG A 182 -9.00 -7.39 -23.60
N ALA A 183 -8.05 -6.51 -23.91
CA ALA A 183 -7.10 -6.67 -25.01
C ALA A 183 -5.66 -6.28 -24.64
N TRP A 184 -4.69 -7.04 -25.15
CA TRP A 184 -3.29 -6.65 -25.16
C TRP A 184 -3.05 -5.49 -26.13
N CYS A 185 -2.21 -4.54 -25.72
CA CYS A 185 -1.61 -3.52 -26.58
C CYS A 185 -0.26 -4.02 -27.14
N GLU A 186 0.29 -3.30 -28.11
CA GLU A 186 1.65 -3.58 -28.60
C GLU A 186 2.70 -3.51 -27.47
N PRO A 187 3.66 -4.45 -27.41
CA PRO A 187 4.64 -4.53 -26.33
C PRO A 187 5.79 -3.53 -26.51
N ILE A 188 6.17 -2.84 -25.43
CA ILE A 188 7.33 -1.94 -25.41
C ILE A 188 8.59 -2.78 -25.18
N SER A 189 9.41 -2.99 -26.21
CA SER A 189 10.72 -3.65 -26.06
C SER A 189 11.73 -2.70 -25.42
N THR A 190 12.26 -3.03 -24.23
CA THR A 190 13.26 -2.17 -23.57
C THR A 190 14.68 -2.42 -24.07
N GLN A 191 14.99 -3.68 -24.42
CA GLN A 191 16.28 -4.26 -24.84
C GLN A 191 17.49 -4.06 -23.89
N GLN A 192 17.60 -2.91 -23.23
CA GLN A 192 18.71 -2.49 -22.37
C GLN A 192 18.56 -2.98 -20.92
N PHE A 193 17.34 -3.32 -20.48
CA PHE A 193 17.03 -3.63 -19.08
C PHE A 193 16.43 -5.02 -18.91
N GLN A 194 16.92 -5.76 -17.92
CA GLN A 194 16.39 -7.05 -17.50
C GLN A 194 15.68 -6.88 -16.15
N TYR A 195 14.36 -7.07 -16.15
CA TYR A 195 13.53 -6.95 -14.95
C TYR A 195 13.00 -8.32 -14.51
N GLY A 196 13.05 -8.59 -13.20
CA GLY A 196 12.51 -9.81 -12.62
C GLY A 196 12.30 -9.68 -11.11
N ALA A 197 11.18 -10.22 -10.61
CA ALA A 197 10.65 -10.03 -9.25
C ALA A 197 11.58 -10.50 -8.12
N TYR A 198 12.65 -11.23 -8.44
CA TYR A 198 13.67 -11.64 -7.47
C TYR A 198 14.65 -10.51 -7.10
N ARG A 199 14.83 -9.52 -7.98
CA ARG A 199 15.85 -8.46 -7.89
C ARG A 199 15.30 -7.04 -8.10
N SER A 200 14.14 -6.91 -8.71
CA SER A 200 13.57 -5.62 -9.13
C SER A 200 12.08 -5.57 -8.79
N ALA A 201 11.55 -4.38 -8.55
CA ALA A 201 10.15 -4.13 -8.20
C ALA A 201 9.65 -2.87 -8.90
N ALA A 202 8.40 -2.87 -9.36
CA ALA A 202 7.80 -1.76 -10.09
C ALA A 202 6.47 -1.34 -9.49
N VAL A 203 6.15 -0.06 -9.60
CA VAL A 203 4.81 0.50 -9.36
C VAL A 203 4.48 1.49 -10.46
N ALA A 204 3.30 1.34 -11.07
CA ALA A 204 2.76 2.31 -12.02
C ALA A 204 1.83 3.28 -11.29
N VAL A 205 1.96 4.57 -11.59
CA VAL A 205 1.12 5.64 -11.06
C VAL A 205 0.71 6.59 -12.19
N THR A 206 -0.47 7.18 -12.06
CA THR A 206 -0.73 8.46 -12.72
C THR A 206 0.14 9.54 -12.06
N PRO A 207 0.43 10.65 -12.77
CA PRO A 207 0.65 11.93 -12.13
C PRO A 207 -0.54 12.24 -11.23
N ILE A 208 -0.40 11.96 -9.93
CA ILE A 208 -1.26 12.55 -8.90
C ILE A 208 -1.15 14.06 -9.08
N GLN A 209 -2.26 14.80 -9.10
CA GLN A 209 -2.18 16.26 -9.07
C GLN A 209 -1.35 16.67 -7.85
N LEU A 210 -0.13 17.15 -8.09
CA LEU A 210 0.79 17.64 -7.08
C LEU A 210 0.35 19.03 -6.64
N SER A 211 -0.84 19.12 -6.04
CA SER A 211 -1.17 20.21 -5.15
C SER A 211 -0.07 20.24 -4.08
N PRO A 212 0.78 21.27 -4.03
CA PRO A 212 1.92 21.29 -3.12
C PRO A 212 1.42 21.21 -1.67
N PRO A 213 2.21 20.65 -0.75
CA PRO A 213 1.83 20.69 0.65
C PRO A 213 1.68 22.14 1.10
N PHE A 214 0.46 22.50 1.50
CA PHE A 214 0.18 23.65 2.36
C PHE A 214 0.28 25.06 1.72
N ALA A 215 -0.38 25.29 0.59
CA ALA A 215 -0.71 26.64 0.13
C ALA A 215 -2.11 26.71 -0.51
N PRO A 216 -2.98 27.67 -0.13
CA PRO A 216 -3.97 28.17 -1.07
C PRO A 216 -3.25 28.98 -2.14
N ASN A 217 -3.55 28.74 -3.43
CA ASN A 217 -3.10 29.65 -4.47
C ASN A 217 -3.70 31.04 -4.21
N MET A 218 -2.83 32.03 -3.97
CA MET A 218 -3.23 33.44 -3.91
C MET A 218 -3.77 33.95 -5.26
N ASP A 219 -3.46 33.23 -6.35
CA ASP A 219 -3.91 33.50 -7.71
C ASP A 219 -5.40 33.19 -7.96
N LEU A 220 -6.25 33.18 -6.92
CA LEU A 220 -7.72 33.19 -7.03
C LEU A 220 -8.26 34.57 -7.55
N LEU A 221 -7.49 35.20 -8.44
CA LEU A 221 -7.81 36.39 -9.22
C LEU A 221 -7.51 36.18 -10.72
N THR A 222 -7.07 34.98 -11.16
CA THR A 222 -7.17 34.61 -12.57
C THR A 222 -8.63 34.40 -12.96
N ASP A 223 -8.96 34.77 -14.19
CA ASP A 223 -10.36 34.88 -14.63
C ASP A 223 -11.00 33.48 -14.76
N PRO A 224 -12.16 33.21 -14.11
CA PRO A 224 -12.81 31.91 -14.18
C PRO A 224 -13.32 31.52 -15.59
N PHE A 225 -13.15 32.38 -16.61
CA PHE A 225 -13.46 32.07 -18.00
C PHE A 225 -12.24 31.71 -18.88
N GLU A 226 -11.00 31.73 -18.38
CA GLU A 226 -9.82 31.25 -19.13
C GLU A 226 -9.66 29.70 -19.10
N GLU A 227 -10.66 28.96 -19.57
CA GLU A 227 -10.58 27.49 -19.77
C GLU A 227 -9.62 27.08 -20.92
N THR A 228 -8.98 28.03 -21.60
CA THR A 228 -8.32 27.85 -22.91
C THR A 228 -6.94 27.17 -22.89
N ASN A 229 -6.38 26.82 -21.72
CA ASN A 229 -5.06 26.17 -21.64
C ASN A 229 -4.92 25.01 -20.64
N ILE A 230 -6.00 24.55 -19.98
CA ILE A 230 -5.98 23.27 -19.25
C ILE A 230 -6.12 22.12 -20.26
N THR A 231 -5.09 21.93 -21.07
CA THR A 231 -5.00 20.81 -22.02
C THR A 231 -4.85 19.50 -21.25
N VAL A 232 -5.64 18.48 -21.64
CA VAL A 232 -5.75 17.21 -20.92
C VAL A 232 -4.46 16.38 -21.06
N LYS A 233 -3.50 16.64 -20.15
CA LYS A 233 -2.30 15.82 -19.91
C LYS A 233 -2.43 14.90 -18.68
N GLU A 234 -3.63 14.77 -18.13
CA GLU A 234 -3.92 14.01 -16.90
C GLU A 234 -3.95 12.48 -17.09
N THR A 235 -3.35 11.96 -18.17
CA THR A 235 -3.58 10.60 -18.67
C THR A 235 -2.31 9.81 -18.97
N ASP A 236 -1.13 10.42 -18.91
CA ASP A 236 0.16 9.72 -18.95
C ASP A 236 0.34 8.87 -17.68
N ILE A 237 1.09 7.77 -17.77
CA ILE A 237 1.38 6.86 -16.66
C ILE A 237 2.90 6.80 -16.45
N SER A 238 3.34 7.01 -15.21
CA SER A 238 4.74 6.83 -14.80
C SER A 238 4.92 5.46 -14.13
N ILE A 239 5.83 4.63 -14.64
CA ILE A 239 6.25 3.39 -13.98
C ILE A 239 7.61 3.59 -13.32
N HIS A 240 7.63 3.55 -12.00
CA HIS A 240 8.84 3.62 -11.19
C HIS A 240 9.35 2.19 -10.92
N VAL A 241 10.54 1.86 -11.40
CA VAL A 241 11.16 0.53 -11.31
C VAL A 241 12.47 0.60 -10.52
N TYR A 242 12.45 0.07 -9.30
CA TYR A 242 13.64 -0.17 -8.49
C TYR A 242 14.33 -1.47 -8.93
N SER A 243 15.65 -1.46 -9.07
CA SER A 243 16.46 -2.63 -9.40
C SER A 243 17.70 -2.76 -8.51
N ASN A 244 18.04 -3.99 -8.13
CA ASN A 244 19.34 -4.36 -7.55
C ASN A 244 20.41 -4.69 -8.62
N TYR A 245 20.16 -4.36 -9.89
CA TYR A 245 20.98 -4.82 -11.01
C TYR A 245 20.97 -3.86 -12.20
N SER A 246 22.13 -3.71 -12.84
CA SER A 246 22.41 -2.87 -14.01
C SER A 246 23.27 -3.64 -15.02
N GLY A 247 22.63 -4.24 -16.04
CA GLY A 247 23.32 -4.97 -17.12
C GLY A 247 24.07 -6.22 -16.65
N ALA A 248 25.29 -6.04 -16.17
CA ALA A 248 26.13 -7.09 -15.57
C ALA A 248 26.33 -6.94 -14.04
N GLU A 249 26.12 -5.73 -13.49
CA GLU A 249 26.61 -5.34 -12.16
C GLU A 249 25.51 -5.13 -11.10
N ILE A 250 25.86 -5.31 -9.82
CA ILE A 250 24.94 -5.14 -8.68
C ILE A 250 24.85 -3.67 -8.26
N ALA A 251 24.35 -2.82 -9.16
CA ALA A 251 24.02 -1.43 -8.86
C ALA A 251 22.58 -1.31 -8.32
N ARG A 252 22.36 -0.37 -7.40
CA ARG A 252 20.99 0.03 -6.99
C ARG A 252 20.52 1.11 -7.95
N GLN A 253 19.43 0.87 -8.68
CA GLN A 253 18.91 1.84 -9.66
C GLN A 253 17.41 2.12 -9.46
N LEU A 254 17.00 3.32 -9.84
CA LEU A 254 15.60 3.71 -9.98
C LEU A 254 15.37 4.26 -11.40
N HIS A 255 14.54 3.58 -12.17
CA HIS A 255 14.12 4.00 -13.51
C HIS A 255 12.68 4.50 -13.48
N SER A 256 12.36 5.50 -14.28
CA SER A 256 11.03 6.09 -14.39
C SER A 256 10.62 6.19 -15.85
N TRP A 257 9.71 5.32 -16.27
CA TRP A 257 9.18 5.22 -17.63
C TRP A 257 7.88 6.01 -17.72
N LYS A 258 7.74 6.97 -18.66
CA LYS A 258 6.47 7.65 -18.94
C LYS A 258 5.83 7.05 -20.18
N ILE A 259 4.59 6.60 -20.05
CA ILE A 259 3.81 5.95 -21.09
C ILE A 259 2.54 6.77 -21.35
N ASN A 260 2.27 7.08 -22.62
CA ASN A 260 1.13 7.91 -23.00
C ASN A 260 -0.20 7.13 -23.06
N THR A 261 -1.28 7.85 -23.39
CA THR A 261 -2.60 7.30 -23.71
C THR A 261 -2.61 6.24 -24.81
N ASN A 262 -1.71 6.33 -25.79
CA ASN A 262 -1.58 5.35 -26.88
C ASN A 262 -0.89 4.05 -26.42
N SER A 263 -0.31 4.03 -25.22
CA SER A 263 0.52 2.94 -24.66
C SER A 263 1.97 2.91 -25.19
N GLU A 264 2.45 4.03 -25.72
CA GLU A 264 3.82 4.23 -26.22
C GLU A 264 4.71 4.83 -25.11
N CYS A 265 5.99 4.44 -25.06
CA CYS A 265 6.96 5.08 -24.16
C CYS A 265 7.37 6.45 -24.72
N VAL A 266 7.10 7.52 -23.97
CA VAL A 266 7.45 8.90 -24.34
C VAL A 266 8.82 9.31 -23.79
N ASP A 267 9.15 8.85 -22.58
CA ASP A 267 10.32 9.31 -21.82
C ASP A 267 10.79 8.22 -20.86
N MET A 268 12.11 8.11 -20.66
CA MET A 268 12.75 7.14 -19.79
C MET A 268 13.87 7.82 -19.00
N LEU A 269 13.63 8.04 -17.71
CA LEU A 269 14.55 8.75 -16.82
C LEU A 269 15.23 7.78 -15.85
N ASN A 270 16.56 7.83 -15.79
CA ASN A 270 17.34 7.19 -14.75
C ASN A 270 17.51 8.19 -13.57
N GLN A 271 16.82 7.94 -12.46
CA GLN A 271 16.80 8.85 -11.29
C GLN A 271 17.81 8.43 -10.20
N THR A 272 18.67 7.45 -10.49
CA THR A 272 19.60 6.85 -9.51
C THR A 272 20.53 7.88 -8.86
N GLU A 273 21.04 8.85 -9.62
CA GLU A 273 21.95 9.89 -9.10
C GLU A 273 21.21 10.91 -8.22
N GLN A 274 20.03 11.35 -8.65
CA GLN A 274 19.16 12.29 -7.91
C GLN A 274 18.79 11.73 -6.52
N VAL A 275 18.51 10.43 -6.46
CA VAL A 275 18.17 9.68 -5.25
C VAL A 275 19.40 9.35 -4.38
N GLY A 276 20.62 9.41 -4.93
CA GLY A 276 21.87 9.06 -4.24
C GLY A 276 22.51 10.19 -3.42
N ALA A 277 22.17 11.45 -3.71
CA ALA A 277 22.91 12.64 -3.25
C ALA A 277 23.06 12.75 -1.71
N ASN A 278 22.10 12.25 -0.94
CA ASN A 278 22.07 12.40 0.53
C ASN A 278 22.71 11.23 1.30
N ASN A 279 23.45 10.35 0.62
CA ASN A 279 24.21 9.23 1.19
C ASN A 279 23.38 8.16 1.95
N THR A 280 22.07 8.36 2.11
CA THR A 280 21.09 7.44 2.71
C THR A 280 20.24 6.79 1.62
N ALA A 281 20.40 5.47 1.46
CA ALA A 281 19.66 4.67 0.49
C ALA A 281 19.37 3.28 1.06
N PRO A 282 18.30 2.59 0.59
CA PRO A 282 18.04 1.21 0.98
C PRO A 282 19.24 0.31 0.64
N PRO A 283 19.63 -0.63 1.52
CA PRO A 283 20.60 -1.65 1.18
C PRO A 283 20.00 -2.61 0.14
N PRO A 284 20.77 -3.54 -0.45
CA PRO A 284 20.25 -4.47 -1.45
C PRO A 284 19.13 -5.38 -0.89
N ILE A 285 17.88 -5.01 -1.13
CA ILE A 285 16.68 -5.74 -0.71
C ILE A 285 16.40 -6.89 -1.69
N ARG A 286 16.09 -8.08 -1.17
CA ARG A 286 15.82 -9.29 -1.95
C ARG A 286 14.32 -9.55 -2.04
N PHE A 287 13.84 -10.12 -3.14
CA PHE A 287 12.40 -10.20 -3.45
C PHE A 287 11.66 -8.87 -3.16
N PRO A 288 12.17 -7.72 -3.65
CA PRO A 288 11.59 -6.43 -3.33
C PRO A 288 10.12 -6.37 -3.77
N SER A 289 9.29 -5.73 -2.96
CA SER A 289 7.93 -5.33 -3.30
C SER A 289 7.86 -3.81 -3.26
N ALA A 290 7.30 -3.20 -4.30
CA ALA A 290 7.13 -1.75 -4.42
C ALA A 290 5.64 -1.39 -4.33
N PHE A 291 5.33 -0.30 -3.65
CA PHE A 291 3.99 0.24 -3.48
C PHE A 291 4.05 1.78 -3.48
N MET A 292 2.92 2.45 -3.65
CA MET A 292 2.81 3.91 -3.51
C MET A 292 1.77 4.26 -2.46
N CYS A 293 2.05 5.26 -1.63
CA CYS A 293 1.12 5.77 -0.64
C CYS A 293 1.20 7.30 -0.62
N GLY A 294 0.21 7.96 -1.23
CA GLY A 294 0.31 9.39 -1.55
C GLY A 294 1.53 9.66 -2.44
N GLN A 295 2.43 10.53 -1.98
CA GLN A 295 3.68 10.90 -2.69
C GLN A 295 4.88 9.99 -2.35
N GLN A 296 4.68 8.93 -1.56
CA GLN A 296 5.76 8.08 -1.03
C GLN A 296 5.87 6.75 -1.78
N PHE A 297 7.01 6.50 -2.44
CA PHE A 297 7.37 5.21 -3.02
C PHE A 297 7.90 4.29 -1.92
N ILE A 298 7.12 3.28 -1.55
CA ILE A 298 7.47 2.32 -0.50
C ILE A 298 8.15 1.11 -1.12
N LEU A 299 9.40 0.86 -0.73
CA LEU A 299 10.19 -0.31 -1.07
C LEU A 299 10.35 -1.20 0.16
N ALA A 300 9.93 -2.47 0.06
CA ALA A 300 9.95 -3.40 1.17
C ALA A 300 10.45 -4.80 0.78
N GLY A 301 11.10 -5.50 1.71
CA GLY A 301 11.56 -6.88 1.53
C GLY A 301 12.66 -7.31 2.50
N PRO A 302 13.00 -8.62 2.55
CA PRO A 302 14.12 -9.11 3.33
C PRO A 302 15.47 -8.55 2.84
N HIS A 303 16.29 -8.10 3.79
CA HIS A 303 17.70 -7.83 3.59
C HIS A 303 18.55 -8.83 4.39
N MET A 304 19.54 -9.41 3.71
CA MET A 304 20.48 -10.41 4.24
C MET A 304 21.91 -9.93 4.04
N SER A 305 22.62 -9.64 5.13
CA SER A 305 24.05 -9.30 5.10
C SER A 305 24.73 -9.74 6.39
N GLY A 306 25.47 -10.84 6.34
CA GLY A 306 26.23 -11.38 7.48
C GLY A 306 25.37 -11.60 8.73
N ALA A 307 25.57 -10.74 9.73
CA ALA A 307 24.85 -10.76 11.00
C ALA A 307 23.44 -10.14 10.96
N VAL A 308 23.08 -9.40 9.90
CA VAL A 308 21.78 -8.73 9.77
C VAL A 308 20.87 -9.53 8.82
N GLN A 309 19.80 -10.09 9.37
CA GLN A 309 18.73 -10.78 8.65
C GLN A 309 17.40 -10.17 9.09
N GLN A 310 16.88 -9.22 8.34
CA GLN A 310 15.71 -8.42 8.74
C GLN A 310 14.84 -8.07 7.54
N PHE A 311 13.52 -8.07 7.73
CA PHE A 311 12.61 -7.46 6.77
C PHE A 311 12.71 -5.94 6.90
N GLN A 312 12.96 -5.24 5.81
CA GLN A 312 13.12 -3.79 5.79
C GLN A 312 11.99 -3.13 5.00
N ILE A 313 11.63 -1.92 5.44
CA ILE A 313 10.69 -1.04 4.75
C ILE A 313 11.38 0.33 4.64
N TRP A 314 11.37 0.90 3.45
CA TRP A 314 11.93 2.20 3.13
C TRP A 314 10.89 2.98 2.32
N ALA A 315 10.82 4.29 2.52
CA ALA A 315 9.98 5.18 1.75
C ALA A 315 10.83 6.27 1.10
N LEU A 316 10.67 6.47 -0.20
CA LEU A 316 11.25 7.57 -0.96
C LEU A 316 10.16 8.61 -1.17
N ASP A 317 10.40 9.83 -0.71
CA ASP A 317 9.57 10.97 -1.08
C ASP A 317 9.81 11.32 -2.55
N MET A 318 8.80 11.18 -3.41
CA MET A 318 8.93 11.47 -4.84
C MET A 318 8.98 12.97 -5.15
N THR A 319 8.75 13.84 -4.17
CA THR A 319 8.87 15.30 -4.31
C THR A 319 10.29 15.79 -3.96
N SER A 320 10.89 15.30 -2.87
CA SER A 320 12.26 15.69 -2.44
C SER A 320 13.37 14.70 -2.81
N PHE A 321 13.03 13.51 -3.32
CA PHE A 321 13.93 12.38 -3.58
C PHE A 321 14.75 11.91 -2.36
N VAL A 322 14.24 12.12 -1.15
CA VAL A 322 14.86 11.67 0.11
C VAL A 322 14.33 10.31 0.56
N TRP A 323 15.22 9.36 0.81
CA TRP A 323 14.89 8.09 1.47
C TRP A 323 14.76 8.23 2.99
N THR A 324 13.66 7.73 3.54
CA THR A 324 13.42 7.51 4.96
C THR A 324 13.25 6.01 5.25
N LYS A 325 14.01 5.48 6.21
CA LYS A 325 13.79 4.10 6.69
C LYS A 325 12.59 4.05 7.63
N VAL A 326 11.67 3.12 7.38
CA VAL A 326 10.56 2.80 8.28
C VAL A 326 11.04 1.73 9.27
N GLU A 327 10.87 2.00 10.56
CA GLU A 327 11.41 1.21 11.67
C GLU A 327 10.25 0.60 12.47
N PRO A 328 9.69 -0.55 12.04
CA PRO A 328 8.59 -1.25 12.72
C PRO A 328 8.94 -1.81 14.11
N GLY A 329 10.18 -1.64 14.57
CA GLY A 329 10.64 -2.06 15.88
C GLY A 329 11.15 -3.51 15.95
N PRO A 330 11.55 -3.97 17.15
CA PRO A 330 12.34 -5.19 17.31
C PRO A 330 11.56 -6.50 17.09
N GLY A 331 10.22 -6.46 17.07
CA GLY A 331 9.41 -7.67 16.93
C GLY A 331 9.57 -8.40 15.58
N ILE A 332 9.87 -7.67 14.50
CA ILE A 332 10.21 -8.27 13.19
C ILE A 332 11.72 -8.47 12.97
N ALA A 333 12.56 -8.06 13.92
CA ALA A 333 14.01 -8.21 13.85
C ALA A 333 14.50 -9.64 14.17
N ARG A 334 13.56 -10.55 14.44
CA ARG A 334 13.77 -11.99 14.68
C ARG A 334 12.65 -12.77 13.99
N GLY A 335 12.94 -14.02 13.64
CA GLY A 335 12.02 -14.87 12.90
C GLY A 335 12.11 -14.70 11.39
N SER A 336 11.26 -15.41 10.67
CA SER A 336 11.22 -15.43 9.21
C SER A 336 10.06 -14.55 8.72
N TRP A 337 10.38 -13.40 8.10
CA TRP A 337 9.41 -12.44 7.58
C TRP A 337 9.78 -12.14 6.13
N LEU A 338 8.93 -12.52 5.18
CA LEU A 338 9.32 -12.64 3.76
C LEU A 338 8.28 -12.14 2.75
N ARG A 339 7.08 -11.71 3.17
CA ARG A 339 6.08 -11.13 2.27
C ARG A 339 5.47 -9.87 2.91
N GLY A 340 5.70 -8.72 2.28
CA GLY A 340 5.09 -7.43 2.64
C GLY A 340 3.95 -7.04 1.70
N MET A 341 2.95 -6.32 2.20
CA MET A 341 1.79 -5.82 1.46
C MET A 341 1.30 -4.49 2.04
N LEU A 342 1.02 -3.49 1.20
CA LEU A 342 0.42 -2.22 1.65
C LEU A 342 -1.11 -2.34 1.79
N CYS A 343 -1.68 -1.78 2.86
CA CYS A 343 -3.11 -1.54 3.04
C CYS A 343 -3.38 -0.03 3.14
N GLU A 344 -3.61 0.61 2.00
CA GLU A 344 -3.89 2.06 1.92
C GLU A 344 -5.10 2.48 2.76
N THR A 345 -6.18 1.69 2.77
CA THR A 345 -7.44 1.99 3.47
C THR A 345 -7.32 2.01 5.00
N MET A 346 -6.18 1.60 5.55
CA MET A 346 -5.89 1.61 6.99
C MET A 346 -4.57 2.31 7.34
N ASN A 347 -3.87 2.91 6.36
CA ASN A 347 -2.49 3.40 6.49
C ASN A 347 -1.55 2.40 7.23
N LYS A 348 -1.70 1.11 6.92
CA LYS A 348 -0.98 0.01 7.58
C LYS A 348 -0.24 -0.86 6.56
N PHE A 349 0.95 -1.32 6.93
CA PHE A 349 1.76 -2.25 6.14
C PHE A 349 1.76 -3.63 6.78
N LEU A 350 1.30 -4.63 6.03
CA LEU A 350 1.16 -6.02 6.45
C LEU A 350 2.47 -6.77 6.16
N ILE A 351 2.96 -7.57 7.12
CA ILE A 351 4.11 -8.45 6.93
C ILE A 351 3.74 -9.87 7.41
N PHE A 352 3.77 -10.83 6.49
CA PHE A 352 3.54 -12.25 6.82
C PHE A 352 4.85 -12.99 7.11
N GLY A 353 4.80 -13.90 8.08
CA GLY A 353 5.97 -14.63 8.55
C GLY A 353 5.70 -15.59 9.71
N HIS A 354 6.77 -15.95 10.41
CA HIS A 354 6.75 -16.81 11.59
C HIS A 354 7.91 -16.47 12.56
N PRO A 355 7.65 -16.07 13.82
CA PRO A 355 8.66 -15.49 14.72
C PRO A 355 9.77 -16.47 15.16
N ALA A 356 9.52 -17.79 15.08
CA ALA A 356 10.49 -18.82 15.47
C ALA A 356 11.15 -19.58 14.29
N ARG A 357 10.94 -19.16 13.03
CA ARG A 357 11.62 -19.75 11.85
C ARG A 357 12.89 -18.96 11.49
N ASN A 358 13.85 -19.61 10.84
CA ASN A 358 15.06 -18.96 10.34
C ASN A 358 14.80 -18.28 9.00
N MET A 359 15.01 -16.96 8.93
CA MET A 359 14.76 -16.17 7.72
C MET A 359 15.71 -16.58 6.57
N GLN A 360 16.97 -16.93 6.85
CA GLN A 360 17.94 -17.32 5.83
C GLN A 360 17.58 -18.66 5.16
N ASP A 361 17.06 -19.62 5.92
CA ASP A 361 16.65 -20.93 5.41
C ASP A 361 15.35 -20.84 4.59
N ASP A 362 14.35 -20.11 5.09
CA ASP A 362 13.11 -19.89 4.33
C ASP A 362 13.36 -19.05 3.07
N TYR A 363 14.24 -18.03 3.15
CA TYR A 363 14.70 -17.26 2.00
C TYR A 363 15.37 -18.15 0.94
N LYS A 364 16.33 -18.99 1.36
CA LYS A 364 17.04 -19.93 0.47
C LYS A 364 16.08 -20.90 -0.22
N ASN A 365 15.07 -21.38 0.49
CA ASN A 365 14.05 -22.29 -0.03
C ASN A 365 12.87 -21.58 -0.70
N ARG A 366 12.84 -20.24 -0.70
CA ARG A 366 11.78 -19.36 -1.25
C ARG A 366 10.39 -19.61 -0.64
N VAL A 367 10.37 -19.89 0.66
CA VAL A 367 9.17 -20.29 1.42
C VAL A 367 8.49 -19.07 2.03
N HIS A 368 7.20 -18.94 1.80
CA HIS A 368 6.33 -17.99 2.50
C HIS A 368 5.48 -18.74 3.53
N CYS A 369 5.34 -18.14 4.72
CA CYS A 369 4.50 -18.63 5.82
C CYS A 369 3.43 -17.58 6.11
N PHE A 370 2.24 -18.02 6.52
CA PHE A 370 1.04 -17.19 6.69
C PHE A 370 0.47 -17.24 8.11
N ASP A 371 1.13 -17.99 9.00
CA ASP A 371 0.77 -18.26 10.37
C ASP A 371 0.70 -17.00 11.25
N TYR A 372 1.63 -16.05 11.04
CA TYR A 372 1.67 -14.79 11.77
C TYR A 372 1.68 -13.59 10.82
N LEU A 373 1.04 -12.51 11.27
CA LEU A 373 0.89 -11.25 10.58
C LEU A 373 1.29 -10.10 11.52
N ALA A 374 2.29 -9.32 11.12
CA ALA A 374 2.60 -8.03 11.74
C ALA A 374 1.88 -6.91 10.97
N LEU A 375 1.19 -6.02 11.68
CA LEU A 375 0.57 -4.81 11.13
C LEU A 375 1.36 -3.58 11.59
N VAL A 376 2.13 -2.99 10.69
CA VAL A 376 2.92 -1.78 10.95
C VAL A 376 2.09 -0.55 10.60
N ASP A 377 1.86 0.35 11.54
CA ASP A 377 1.33 1.69 11.26
C ASP A 377 2.40 2.54 10.54
N ILE A 378 2.10 2.97 9.31
CA ILE A 378 2.98 3.81 8.50
C ILE A 378 2.58 5.30 8.52
N GLU A 379 1.37 5.64 8.97
CA GLU A 379 0.96 7.03 9.24
C GLU A 379 1.79 7.62 10.39
N VAL A 380 2.22 6.80 11.35
CA VAL A 380 3.19 7.14 12.40
C VAL A 380 4.55 7.60 11.85
N PHE A 381 4.85 7.37 10.56
CA PHE A 381 6.04 7.87 9.85
C PHE A 381 5.73 9.09 8.97
N GLY A 382 4.45 9.46 8.81
CA GLY A 382 3.98 10.46 7.86
C GLY A 382 3.62 9.90 6.50
N ILE A 383 3.52 8.57 6.36
CA ILE A 383 3.22 7.88 5.11
C ILE A 383 1.75 7.44 5.17
N TYR A 384 0.87 8.20 4.53
CA TYR A 384 -0.58 7.96 4.52
C TYR A 384 -1.18 8.51 3.22
N ARG A 385 -2.39 8.07 2.86
CA ARG A 385 -3.10 8.63 1.70
C ARG A 385 -3.74 9.99 2.06
N PRO A 386 -3.44 11.09 1.34
CA PRO A 386 -4.02 12.39 1.65
C PRO A 386 -5.54 12.43 1.34
N PRO A 387 -6.36 13.13 2.14
CA PRO A 387 -7.79 13.25 1.88
C PRO A 387 -8.04 13.90 0.52
N GLN A 388 -8.82 13.23 -0.34
CA GLN A 388 -9.13 13.73 -1.68
C GLN A 388 -9.98 15.00 -1.64
N THR A 389 -9.90 15.86 -2.64
CA THR A 389 -10.81 17.01 -2.80
C THR A 389 -12.22 16.54 -3.19
N SER A 390 -13.25 17.27 -2.73
CA SER A 390 -14.67 16.91 -2.89
C SER A 390 -15.44 17.92 -3.75
N PHE A 391 -15.08 19.20 -3.70
CA PHE A 391 -15.55 20.24 -4.60
C PHE A 391 -14.38 20.84 -5.39
N SER A 392 -14.65 21.29 -6.62
CA SER A 392 -13.73 22.09 -7.41
C SER A 392 -13.40 23.43 -6.73
N THR A 393 -12.32 24.08 -7.15
CA THR A 393 -11.93 25.43 -6.69
C THR A 393 -13.09 26.43 -6.82
N ILE A 394 -13.83 26.37 -7.93
CA ILE A 394 -15.03 27.19 -8.19
C ILE A 394 -16.16 26.88 -7.19
N GLY A 395 -16.40 25.60 -6.87
CA GLY A 395 -17.38 25.21 -5.86
C GLY A 395 -17.00 25.69 -4.45
N GLN A 396 -15.70 25.70 -4.13
CA GLN A 396 -15.18 26.20 -2.86
C GLN A 396 -15.27 27.73 -2.77
N SER A 397 -14.91 28.47 -3.83
CA SER A 397 -14.99 29.94 -3.84
C SER A 397 -16.44 30.44 -3.78
N LEU A 398 -17.38 29.79 -4.49
CA LEU A 398 -18.81 30.07 -4.39
C LEU A 398 -19.34 29.83 -2.97
N GLY A 399 -18.92 28.74 -2.30
CA GLY A 399 -19.26 28.47 -0.91
C GLY A 399 -18.77 29.58 0.05
N LEU A 400 -17.53 30.05 -0.12
CA LEU A 400 -17.00 31.18 0.65
C LEU A 400 -17.68 32.52 0.34
N SER A 401 -18.28 32.67 -0.85
CA SER A 401 -19.11 33.82 -1.19
C SER A 401 -20.46 33.76 -0.48
N MET A 402 -21.16 32.62 -0.54
CA MET A 402 -22.45 32.40 0.16
C MET A 402 -22.34 32.59 1.68
N LEU A 403 -21.21 32.26 2.30
CA LEU A 403 -20.98 32.49 3.74
C LEU A 403 -20.79 33.98 4.11
N LYS A 404 -20.50 34.85 3.13
CA LYS A 404 -20.33 36.30 3.34
C LYS A 404 -21.59 37.11 3.01
N ASP A 405 -22.53 36.54 2.25
CA ASP A 405 -23.75 37.23 1.83
C ASP A 405 -24.82 37.19 2.94
N PRO A 406 -25.17 38.32 3.57
CA PRO A 406 -26.18 38.36 4.63
C PRO A 406 -27.60 38.13 4.09
N VAL A 407 -27.86 38.29 2.79
CA VAL A 407 -29.18 38.10 2.17
C VAL A 407 -29.55 36.61 2.11
N LEU A 408 -28.55 35.72 2.08
CA LEU A 408 -28.73 34.27 2.04
C LEU A 408 -28.82 33.61 3.42
N ALA A 409 -28.77 34.40 4.50
CA ALA A 409 -28.73 33.90 5.88
C ALA A 409 -30.10 33.98 6.60
N ASP A 410 -30.49 32.90 7.26
CA ASP A 410 -31.81 32.73 7.91
C ASP A 410 -31.73 32.14 9.34
N LEU A 411 -30.51 31.99 9.86
CA LEU A 411 -30.17 31.43 11.16
C LEU A 411 -28.97 32.19 11.77
N LYS A 412 -28.96 32.40 13.08
CA LYS A 412 -27.85 33.02 13.82
C LYS A 412 -27.12 31.97 14.66
N ILE A 413 -25.79 32.01 14.68
CA ILE A 413 -24.97 31.16 15.58
C ILE A 413 -24.12 32.07 16.47
N THR A 414 -24.20 31.85 17.78
CA THR A 414 -23.50 32.61 18.83
C THR A 414 -22.41 31.75 19.48
N ALA A 415 -21.19 32.27 19.52
CA ALA A 415 -20.00 31.61 20.07
C ALA A 415 -19.82 31.85 21.59
N THR A 416 -18.91 31.12 22.23
CA THR A 416 -18.68 31.24 23.69
C THR A 416 -18.10 32.60 24.13
N ASP A 417 -17.50 33.36 23.22
CA ASP A 417 -17.05 34.75 23.44
C ASP A 417 -18.13 35.80 23.10
N GLY A 418 -19.40 35.39 23.01
CA GLY A 418 -20.58 36.26 22.87
C GLY A 418 -20.78 36.86 21.47
N LYS A 419 -19.85 36.64 20.54
CA LYS A 419 -19.97 37.08 19.14
C LYS A 419 -20.84 36.12 18.34
N SER A 420 -21.56 36.64 17.35
CA SER A 420 -22.47 35.86 16.51
C SER A 420 -22.30 36.12 15.02
N ILE A 421 -22.59 35.12 14.19
CA ILE A 421 -22.64 35.21 12.73
C ILE A 421 -23.98 34.69 12.21
N PHE A 422 -24.50 35.31 11.15
CA PHE A 422 -25.67 34.86 10.42
C PHE A 422 -25.26 33.91 9.28
N VAL A 423 -26.02 32.83 9.08
CA VAL A 423 -25.69 31.70 8.20
C VAL A 423 -26.95 31.10 7.58
N ASN A 424 -26.79 30.38 6.47
CA ASN A 424 -27.86 29.61 5.84
C ASN A 424 -28.10 28.24 6.52
N SER A 425 -29.33 28.02 6.98
CA SER A 425 -29.80 26.81 7.68
C SER A 425 -29.85 25.58 6.78
N SER A 426 -30.09 25.74 5.48
CA SER A 426 -30.18 24.63 4.52
C SER A 426 -28.81 24.04 4.20
N VAL A 427 -27.79 24.87 4.02
CA VAL A 427 -26.39 24.42 3.87
C VAL A 427 -25.95 23.65 5.12
N LEU A 428 -26.26 24.17 6.31
CA LEU A 428 -25.96 23.50 7.59
C LEU A 428 -26.72 22.17 7.73
N ALA A 429 -28.02 22.13 7.44
CA ALA A 429 -28.80 20.89 7.50
C ALA A 429 -28.29 19.84 6.49
N GLN A 430 -27.83 20.27 5.31
CA GLN A 430 -27.24 19.36 4.33
C GLN A 430 -25.89 18.80 4.81
N ARG A 431 -25.01 19.61 5.39
CA ARG A 431 -23.59 19.24 5.61
C ARG A 431 -23.18 18.99 7.07
N TRP A 432 -24.05 19.24 8.04
CA TRP A 432 -23.83 18.95 9.47
C TRP A 432 -24.84 17.89 9.95
N PRO A 433 -24.51 16.59 9.90
CA PRO A 433 -25.46 15.50 10.17
C PRO A 433 -26.15 15.60 11.53
N SER A 434 -25.38 15.99 12.56
CA SER A 434 -25.79 16.04 13.96
C SER A 434 -26.80 17.16 14.27
N ILE A 435 -26.90 18.19 13.42
CA ILE A 435 -27.87 19.28 13.54
C ILE A 435 -28.97 19.23 12.45
N ARG A 436 -28.82 18.40 11.41
CA ARG A 436 -29.84 18.18 10.37
C ARG A 436 -31.23 17.87 10.92
N SER A 437 -31.35 17.08 11.99
CA SER A 437 -32.63 16.77 12.64
C SER A 437 -33.27 17.98 13.32
N LEU A 438 -32.46 18.87 13.89
CA LEU A 438 -32.88 20.10 14.57
C LEU A 438 -33.34 21.19 13.59
N LEU A 439 -32.73 21.25 12.40
CA LEU A 439 -33.05 22.24 11.35
C LEU A 439 -34.17 21.81 10.39
N LYS A 440 -34.68 20.57 10.47
CA LYS A 440 -35.82 20.11 9.65
C LYS A 440 -37.07 21.01 9.72
N PRO A 441 -37.50 21.53 10.89
CA PRO A 441 -38.66 22.43 10.97
C PRO A 441 -38.46 23.76 10.24
N ILE A 442 -37.23 24.25 10.15
CA ILE A 442 -36.88 25.51 9.46
C ILE A 442 -36.77 25.27 7.94
N THR A 443 -36.13 24.16 7.55
CA THR A 443 -35.83 23.83 6.15
C THR A 443 -36.99 23.16 5.39
N SER A 444 -38.02 22.70 6.10
CA SER A 444 -39.22 22.06 5.53
C SER A 444 -40.47 22.35 6.38
N PRO A 445 -41.01 23.59 6.34
CA PRO A 445 -42.20 23.96 7.10
C PRO A 445 -43.43 23.16 6.65
N GLN A 446 -44.16 22.60 7.61
CA GLN A 446 -45.45 21.96 7.38
C GLN A 446 -46.53 23.03 7.13
N PRO A 447 -47.45 22.84 6.16
CA PRO A 447 -48.56 23.77 5.96
C PRO A 447 -49.43 23.82 7.23
N GLY A 448 -49.50 25.00 7.85
CA GLY A 448 -50.16 25.22 9.14
C GLY A 448 -49.22 25.54 10.33
N MET A 449 -47.89 25.49 10.15
CA MET A 449 -46.92 25.87 11.21
C MET A 449 -46.19 27.20 10.94
N SER A 450 -46.36 27.81 9.76
CA SER A 450 -45.57 28.98 9.34
C SER A 450 -45.80 30.25 10.17
N GLU A 451 -47.00 30.42 10.75
CA GLU A 451 -47.37 31.63 11.52
C GLU A 451 -46.87 31.61 12.98
N MET A 452 -46.25 30.52 13.43
CA MET A 452 -45.74 30.34 14.81
C MET A 452 -44.20 30.39 14.92
N LEU A 453 -43.48 30.66 13.82
CA LEU A 453 -42.02 30.63 13.79
C LEU A 453 -41.42 32.02 14.07
N ASP A 454 -41.31 32.38 15.35
CA ASP A 454 -40.56 33.55 15.84
C ASP A 454 -39.23 33.71 15.10
N HIS A 455 -39.02 34.84 14.41
CA HIS A 455 -37.73 35.16 13.79
C HIS A 455 -36.61 35.27 14.84
N ASP A 456 -36.94 35.78 16.04
CA ASP A 456 -36.00 36.00 17.15
C ASP A 456 -35.51 34.71 17.83
N LYS A 457 -36.10 33.53 17.52
CA LYS A 457 -35.74 32.25 18.16
C LYS A 457 -34.84 31.36 17.29
N ARG A 458 -34.31 31.91 16.19
CA ARG A 458 -33.40 31.22 15.27
C ARG A 458 -31.93 31.35 15.69
N GLU A 459 -31.63 31.05 16.96
CA GLU A 459 -30.27 31.03 17.50
C GLU A 459 -29.77 29.62 17.81
N LEU A 460 -28.50 29.35 17.52
CA LEU A 460 -27.75 28.18 18.02
C LEU A 460 -26.51 28.62 18.78
N SER A 461 -26.14 27.90 19.83
CA SER A 461 -24.87 28.05 20.53
C SER A 461 -23.76 27.18 19.92
N PHE A 462 -22.57 27.74 19.74
CA PHE A 462 -21.36 26.99 19.35
C PHE A 462 -20.45 26.78 20.57
N PRO A 463 -19.87 25.58 20.79
CA PRO A 463 -19.12 25.24 22.01
C PRO A 463 -17.66 25.75 22.03
N ASP A 464 -17.32 26.73 21.18
CA ASP A 464 -15.99 27.33 21.07
C ASP A 464 -16.10 28.82 20.71
N THR A 465 -14.93 29.47 20.67
CA THR A 465 -14.71 30.85 20.26
C THR A 465 -15.12 31.14 18.81
N TYR A 466 -15.46 32.39 18.53
CA TYR A 466 -15.83 32.89 17.22
C TYR A 466 -14.80 32.57 16.12
N ILE A 467 -13.50 32.57 16.43
CA ILE A 467 -12.43 32.28 15.47
C ILE A 467 -12.49 30.81 14.98
N VAL A 468 -12.85 29.88 15.88
CA VAL A 468 -13.06 28.46 15.56
C VAL A 468 -14.41 28.26 14.87
N LEU A 469 -15.46 28.97 15.29
CA LEU A 469 -16.77 28.97 14.61
C LEU A 469 -16.64 29.38 13.13
N ILE A 470 -15.91 30.46 12.83
CA ILE A 470 -15.65 30.91 11.46
C ILE A 470 -14.85 29.86 10.67
N ALA A 471 -13.80 29.28 11.26
CA ALA A 471 -13.00 28.24 10.61
C ALA A 471 -13.81 26.95 10.33
N PHE A 472 -14.75 26.61 11.21
CA PHE A 472 -15.67 25.49 11.05
C PHE A 472 -16.74 25.77 9.98
N LEU A 473 -17.35 26.97 9.98
CA LEU A 473 -18.33 27.38 8.97
C LEU A 473 -17.71 27.46 7.58
N GLN A 474 -16.49 27.97 7.46
CA GLN A 474 -15.74 27.94 6.20
C GLN A 474 -15.64 26.51 5.66
N TYR A 475 -15.26 25.54 6.50
CA TYR A 475 -15.25 24.12 6.12
C TYR A 475 -16.64 23.61 5.72
N ILE A 476 -17.71 23.95 6.46
CA ILE A 476 -19.07 23.52 6.10
C ILE A 476 -19.43 24.00 4.69
N TYR A 477 -19.07 25.21 4.29
CA TYR A 477 -19.42 25.75 2.98
C TYR A 477 -18.50 25.25 1.84
N THR A 478 -17.26 24.85 2.12
CA THR A 478 -16.29 24.36 1.10
C THR A 478 -16.10 22.84 1.05
N ASP A 479 -16.48 22.10 2.11
CA ASP A 479 -15.99 20.75 2.46
C ASP A 479 -14.46 20.57 2.41
N HIS A 480 -13.72 21.66 2.63
CA HIS A 480 -12.26 21.65 2.62
C HIS A 480 -11.66 22.70 3.57
N LEU A 481 -10.39 22.51 3.94
CA LEU A 481 -9.63 23.57 4.62
C LEU A 481 -8.96 24.40 3.53
N VAL A 482 -9.36 25.67 3.40
CA VAL A 482 -8.99 26.55 2.28
C VAL A 482 -8.31 27.82 2.77
N THR A 483 -8.69 28.35 3.93
CA THR A 483 -8.18 29.64 4.42
C THR A 483 -6.89 29.49 5.23
N ALA A 484 -6.03 30.49 5.20
CA ALA A 484 -4.83 30.53 6.05
C ALA A 484 -5.16 30.54 7.56
N GLN A 485 -6.37 30.98 7.95
CA GLN A 485 -6.87 30.93 9.33
C GLN A 485 -7.20 29.51 9.77
N GLN A 486 -7.88 28.72 8.92
CA GLN A 486 -8.14 27.30 9.20
C GLN A 486 -6.83 26.53 9.43
N HIS A 487 -5.78 26.90 8.70
CA HIS A 487 -4.45 26.28 8.72
C HIS A 487 -3.51 26.76 9.85
N GLN A 488 -4.00 27.46 10.88
CA GLN A 488 -3.19 27.78 12.07
C GLN A 488 -3.17 26.57 13.03
N PRO A 489 -2.02 26.18 13.65
CA PRO A 489 -1.95 24.95 14.46
C PRO A 489 -2.96 24.91 15.61
N GLN A 490 -3.20 26.06 16.25
CA GLN A 490 -4.16 26.22 17.33
C GLN A 490 -5.60 25.99 16.83
N ILE A 491 -5.94 26.53 15.65
CA ILE A 491 -7.26 26.42 15.04
C ILE A 491 -7.49 25.01 14.51
N LEU A 492 -6.51 24.40 13.83
CA LEU A 492 -6.55 22.98 13.43
C LEU A 492 -6.76 22.06 14.63
N SER A 493 -6.09 22.33 15.75
CA SER A 493 -6.27 21.57 16.99
C SER A 493 -7.70 21.67 17.50
N ARG A 494 -8.28 22.88 17.61
CA ARG A 494 -9.69 23.07 17.99
C ARG A 494 -10.68 22.48 16.97
N LEU A 495 -10.39 22.55 15.67
CA LEU A 495 -11.19 21.92 14.62
C LEU A 495 -11.18 20.39 14.73
N LEU A 496 -10.07 19.77 15.16
CA LEU A 496 -10.01 18.33 15.41
C LEU A 496 -10.94 17.91 16.55
N PHE A 497 -10.96 18.66 17.66
CA PHE A 497 -11.92 18.45 18.76
C PHE A 497 -13.36 18.62 18.29
N VAL A 498 -13.65 19.70 17.53
CA VAL A 498 -14.98 20.00 16.98
C VAL A 498 -15.45 18.89 16.02
N ALA A 499 -14.54 18.35 15.20
CA ALA A 499 -14.85 17.25 14.29
C ALA A 499 -15.20 15.96 15.02
N ASP A 500 -14.46 15.62 16.09
CA ASP A 500 -14.75 14.43 16.90
C ASP A 500 -16.04 14.61 17.71
N PHE A 501 -16.21 15.76 18.37
CA PHE A 501 -17.41 16.09 19.15
C PHE A 501 -18.70 16.07 18.31
N PHE A 502 -18.66 16.56 17.07
CA PHE A 502 -19.80 16.50 16.14
C PHE A 502 -19.84 15.26 15.25
N GLN A 503 -18.88 14.34 15.36
CA GLN A 503 -18.76 13.12 14.56
C GLN A 503 -18.70 13.37 13.04
N ILE A 504 -17.93 14.38 12.63
CA ILE A 504 -17.73 14.79 11.23
C ILE A 504 -16.39 14.22 10.75
N THR A 505 -16.40 12.95 10.33
CA THR A 505 -15.22 12.18 9.89
C THR A 505 -14.37 12.94 8.87
N ARG A 506 -15.00 13.58 7.89
CA ARG A 506 -14.36 14.34 6.82
C ARG A 506 -13.53 15.53 7.33
N LEU A 507 -14.04 16.29 8.30
CA LEU A 507 -13.26 17.36 8.95
C LEU A 507 -12.14 16.77 9.81
N LYS A 508 -12.37 15.62 10.46
CA LYS A 508 -11.36 14.92 11.27
C LYS A 508 -10.17 14.47 10.41
N GLU A 509 -10.42 13.87 9.24
CA GLU A 509 -9.42 13.51 8.24
C GLU A 509 -8.60 14.72 7.76
N LEU A 510 -9.28 15.81 7.38
CA LEU A 510 -8.63 17.04 6.90
C LEU A 510 -7.78 17.71 8.00
N ALA A 511 -8.28 17.77 9.24
CA ALA A 511 -7.54 18.30 10.38
C ALA A 511 -6.32 17.42 10.72
N ILE A 512 -6.46 16.08 10.72
CA ILE A 512 -5.33 15.15 10.93
C ILE A 512 -4.26 15.34 9.83
N HIS A 513 -4.66 15.41 8.57
CA HIS A 513 -3.75 15.66 7.45
C HIS A 513 -3.00 17.00 7.61
N ALA A 514 -3.71 18.08 7.90
CA ALA A 514 -3.10 19.39 8.08
C ALA A 514 -2.15 19.42 9.29
N LEU A 515 -2.54 18.84 10.44
CA LEU A 515 -1.68 18.70 11.62
C LEU A 515 -0.44 17.84 11.33
N HIS A 516 -0.55 16.81 10.48
CA HIS A 516 0.59 16.03 9.99
C HIS A 516 1.56 16.84 9.11
N GLN A 517 1.10 17.84 8.37
CA GLN A 517 1.98 18.75 7.60
C GLN A 517 2.62 19.80 8.52
N MET A 518 1.89 20.30 9.52
CA MET A 518 2.41 21.29 10.49
C MET A 518 3.31 20.71 11.58
N LEU A 519 3.54 19.39 11.61
CA LEU A 519 4.25 18.71 12.69
C LEU A 519 5.78 18.97 12.64
N ASN A 520 6.26 19.79 13.57
CA ASN A 520 7.66 20.14 13.74
C ASN A 520 8.02 20.23 15.25
N MET A 521 9.26 20.59 15.58
CA MET A 521 9.75 20.58 16.96
C MET A 521 9.02 21.56 17.91
N SER A 522 8.42 22.65 17.43
CA SER A 522 7.67 23.59 18.29
C SER A 522 6.18 23.29 18.36
N THR A 523 5.58 22.72 17.30
CA THR A 523 4.15 22.35 17.28
C THR A 523 3.86 20.99 17.93
N ALA A 524 4.84 20.07 17.99
CA ALA A 524 4.60 18.68 18.38
C ALA A 524 3.94 18.48 19.77
N ALA A 525 4.14 19.37 20.74
CA ALA A 525 3.52 19.26 22.06
C ALA A 525 1.99 19.46 22.00
N MET A 526 1.55 20.54 21.35
CA MET A 526 0.14 20.87 21.10
C MET A 526 -0.55 19.79 20.25
N ILE A 527 0.15 19.31 19.21
CA ILE A 527 -0.36 18.26 18.32
C ILE A 527 -0.51 16.94 19.08
N TYR A 528 0.45 16.58 19.93
CA TYR A 528 0.37 15.38 20.77
C TYR A 528 -0.83 15.44 21.73
N GLU A 529 -1.04 16.54 22.43
CA GLU A 529 -2.18 16.72 23.35
C GLU A 529 -3.52 16.63 22.61
N SER A 530 -3.66 17.37 21.51
CA SER A 530 -4.90 17.43 20.73
C SER A 530 -5.24 16.10 20.06
N ALA A 531 -4.24 15.38 19.56
CA ALA A 531 -4.39 14.04 19.00
C ALA A 531 -4.70 12.99 20.09
N SER A 532 -4.12 13.11 21.29
CA SER A 532 -4.43 12.25 22.44
C SER A 532 -5.90 12.33 22.82
N LEU A 533 -6.44 13.56 22.95
CA LEU A 533 -7.80 13.80 23.40
C LEU A 533 -8.86 13.55 22.31
N SER A 534 -8.49 13.67 21.03
CA SER A 534 -9.36 13.40 19.88
C SER A 534 -9.24 11.97 19.33
N ASN A 535 -8.60 11.06 20.08
CA ASN A 535 -8.34 9.66 19.69
C ASN A 535 -7.75 9.50 18.27
N ALA A 536 -6.72 10.28 17.94
CA ALA A 536 -5.97 10.22 16.68
C ALA A 536 -4.58 9.60 16.93
N THR A 537 -4.57 8.28 17.19
CA THR A 537 -3.41 7.53 17.68
C THR A 537 -2.15 7.66 16.82
N SER A 538 -2.29 7.59 15.50
CA SER A 538 -1.13 7.59 14.58
C SER A 538 -0.45 8.95 14.53
N LEU A 539 -1.23 10.05 14.50
CA LEU A 539 -0.77 11.42 14.69
C LEU A 539 -0.14 11.64 16.08
N GLN A 540 -0.76 11.12 17.14
CA GLN A 540 -0.25 11.18 18.52
C GLN A 540 1.14 10.52 18.63
N ILE A 541 1.31 9.30 18.14
CA ILE A 541 2.59 8.58 18.21
C ILE A 541 3.63 9.26 17.31
N ARG A 542 3.26 9.78 16.12
CA ARG A 542 4.17 10.57 15.28
C ARG A 542 4.67 11.83 16.00
N ALA A 543 3.79 12.55 16.68
CA ALA A 543 4.16 13.73 17.48
C ALA A 543 5.05 13.35 18.68
N LEU A 544 4.75 12.25 19.37
CA LEU A 544 5.59 11.72 20.45
C LEU A 544 7.00 11.35 19.97
N ARG A 545 7.14 10.75 18.77
CA ARG A 545 8.44 10.47 18.15
C ARG A 545 9.24 11.75 17.89
N VAL A 546 8.61 12.82 17.42
CA VAL A 546 9.26 14.14 17.22
C VAL A 546 9.74 14.71 18.56
N LEU A 547 8.90 14.67 19.61
CA LEU A 547 9.28 15.13 20.97
C LEU A 547 10.45 14.32 21.55
N ILE A 548 10.45 13.00 21.39
CA ILE A 548 11.55 12.12 21.85
C ILE A 548 12.85 12.44 21.10
N ASN A 549 12.78 12.67 19.79
CA ASN A 549 13.96 13.02 18.98
C ASN A 549 14.50 14.41 19.34
N ALA A 550 13.62 15.41 19.50
CA ALA A 550 13.99 16.74 19.99
C ALA A 550 14.69 16.68 21.35
N LYS A 551 14.16 15.91 22.31
CA LYS A 551 14.77 15.70 23.63
C LYS A 551 16.16 15.05 23.52
N LYS A 552 16.33 14.04 22.67
CA LYS A 552 17.64 13.41 22.40
C LYS A 552 18.64 14.39 21.77
N MET A 553 18.19 15.29 20.88
CA MET A 553 19.06 16.32 20.28
C MET A 553 19.53 17.34 21.32
N MET A 554 18.64 17.88 22.13
CA MET A 554 19.00 18.82 23.22
C MET A 554 19.97 18.19 24.22
N GLN A 555 19.73 16.93 24.62
CA GLN A 555 20.66 16.19 25.50
C GLN A 555 22.04 15.95 24.87
N ARG A 556 22.13 15.80 23.53
CA ARG A 556 23.42 15.71 22.82
C ARG A 556 24.14 17.05 22.79
N GLN A 557 23.42 18.15 22.54
CA GLN A 557 23.99 19.51 22.56
C GLN A 557 24.55 19.87 23.94
N GLN A 558 23.78 19.63 25.01
CA GLN A 558 24.23 19.81 26.39
C GLN A 558 25.49 19.01 26.72
N LYS A 559 25.57 17.74 26.29
CA LYS A 559 26.77 16.91 26.47
C LYS A 559 27.98 17.40 25.69
N MET A 560 27.81 17.97 24.50
CA MET A 560 28.93 18.56 23.75
C MET A 560 29.44 19.84 24.42
N GLN A 561 28.55 20.72 24.89
CA GLN A 561 28.92 21.92 25.65
C GLN A 561 29.73 21.58 26.91
N GLN A 562 29.29 20.59 27.69
CA GLN A 562 30.01 20.10 28.88
C GLN A 562 31.38 19.44 28.59
N VAL A 563 31.66 19.07 27.33
CA VAL A 563 32.99 18.60 26.91
C VAL A 563 33.89 19.78 26.51
N THR A 564 33.33 20.81 25.87
CA THR A 564 34.06 22.04 25.50
C THR A 564 34.44 22.88 26.72
N GLU A 565 33.66 22.87 27.80
CA GLU A 565 33.92 23.67 29.02
C GLU A 565 34.92 23.03 30.01
N ARG A 566 35.55 21.89 29.70
CA ARG A 566 36.62 21.35 30.55
C ARG A 566 37.90 22.19 30.41
N PRO A 567 38.43 22.80 31.50
CA PRO A 567 39.66 23.57 31.42
C PRO A 567 40.85 22.72 30.96
N MET A 568 41.69 23.27 30.08
CA MET A 568 42.99 22.69 29.79
C MET A 568 43.87 22.82 31.05
N VAL A 569 44.16 21.69 31.70
CA VAL A 569 45.15 21.64 32.78
C VAL A 569 46.53 21.97 32.19
N PRO A 570 47.33 22.86 32.80
CA PRO A 570 48.67 23.16 32.30
C PRO A 570 49.56 21.92 32.28
N VAL A 571 50.22 21.67 31.15
CA VAL A 571 51.21 20.59 31.03
C VAL A 571 52.53 21.07 31.61
N SER A 572 52.86 20.61 32.82
CA SER A 572 54.20 20.76 33.39
C SER A 572 55.15 19.69 32.80
N PRO A 573 56.34 20.05 32.29
CA PRO A 573 57.25 19.10 31.69
C PRO A 573 58.18 18.44 32.72
N SER A 574 58.23 17.10 32.77
CA SER A 574 59.47 16.30 32.92
C SER A 574 59.17 14.79 33.16
N GLN A 575 60.21 13.97 32.92
CA GLN A 575 60.36 12.55 33.32
C GLN A 575 59.52 11.48 32.58
N GLU A 576 60.11 10.98 31.48
CA GLU A 576 60.27 9.54 31.23
C GLU A 576 60.98 8.81 32.40
N PRO A 577 60.99 7.44 32.52
CA PRO A 577 60.80 6.44 31.46
C PRO A 577 59.96 5.18 31.85
N ILE A 578 60.07 4.14 31.00
CA ILE A 578 59.85 2.69 31.23
C ILE A 578 58.53 2.09 30.71
N LEU A 579 58.68 1.16 29.75
CA LEU A 579 57.66 0.23 29.24
C LEU A 579 57.62 -1.06 30.08
N PRO A 580 56.47 -1.77 30.08
CA PRO A 580 56.52 -3.19 29.73
C PRO A 580 55.43 -3.63 28.72
N LEU A 581 55.66 -4.79 28.09
CA LEU A 581 54.79 -5.39 27.06
C LEU A 581 53.63 -6.22 27.65
N ASN A 582 52.51 -6.29 26.90
CA ASN A 582 51.47 -7.35 26.86
C ASN A 582 50.74 -7.67 28.22
N THR A 583 49.43 -7.94 28.28
CA THR A 583 48.63 -8.85 27.43
C THR A 583 47.12 -8.65 27.70
N THR A 584 46.27 -8.69 26.65
CA THR A 584 44.80 -8.95 26.63
C THR A 584 43.86 -8.46 27.76
N ARG A 585 42.81 -7.71 27.40
CA ARG A 585 41.40 -8.06 27.76
C ARG A 585 40.31 -7.30 26.98
N THR A 586 39.43 -8.08 26.34
CA THR A 586 37.95 -7.94 26.18
C THR A 586 37.24 -6.58 25.99
N THR A 587 36.27 -6.58 25.05
CA THR A 587 35.08 -5.70 24.90
C THR A 587 35.33 -4.20 24.63
N SER A 588 34.60 -3.50 23.76
CA SER A 588 33.17 -3.60 23.43
C SER A 588 32.82 -3.19 21.97
N GLN A 589 31.56 -3.35 21.57
CA GLN A 589 31.05 -3.00 20.24
C GLN A 589 30.87 -1.48 20.05
N SER A 590 31.11 -0.98 18.83
CA SER A 590 30.81 0.40 18.40
C SER A 590 30.11 0.42 17.04
N GLU A 591 28.95 1.09 16.96
CA GLU A 591 28.23 1.33 15.70
C GLU A 591 28.69 2.65 15.05
N PRO A 592 28.99 2.68 13.74
CA PRO A 592 29.17 3.93 13.01
C PRO A 592 27.82 4.56 12.62
N LEU A 593 27.37 5.48 13.47
CA LEU A 593 27.09 6.88 13.12
C LEU A 593 26.52 7.19 11.71
N ASN A 594 25.25 7.63 11.67
CA ASN A 594 24.75 8.53 10.62
C ASN A 594 24.77 9.99 11.10
N TYR A 595 25.28 10.89 10.26
CA TYR A 595 25.23 12.34 10.44
C TYR A 595 24.07 12.94 9.64
N TYR A 596 23.55 14.09 10.09
CA TYR A 596 23.47 15.32 9.28
C TYR A 596 23.31 16.53 10.21
N SER A 597 23.81 17.69 9.76
CA SER A 597 23.63 18.99 10.43
C SER A 597 23.35 20.02 9.35
N SER A 598 22.23 20.74 9.49
CA SER A 598 21.75 21.73 8.52
C SER A 598 21.85 23.14 9.12
N ASN A 599 23.04 23.73 9.02
CA ASN A 599 23.27 25.14 9.39
C ASN A 599 23.29 26.00 8.14
N SER A 600 22.24 26.80 7.93
CA SER A 600 22.18 27.88 6.94
C SER A 600 22.26 29.25 7.61
N SER A 601 22.77 30.24 6.88
CA SER A 601 22.88 31.67 7.21
C SER A 601 23.92 32.08 8.27
N LYS A 602 24.98 32.75 7.81
CA LYS A 602 25.26 34.17 8.09
C LYS A 602 26.49 34.64 7.33
N LEU A 603 26.34 35.67 6.50
CA LEU A 603 27.37 36.67 6.21
C LEU A 603 26.70 37.86 5.52
N LEU A 604 26.95 39.07 6.02
CA LEU A 604 26.58 40.33 5.38
C LEU A 604 27.86 41.05 4.95
N GLN A 605 27.76 41.78 3.83
CA GLN A 605 28.53 42.97 3.46
C GLN A 605 30.01 43.08 3.91
N LYS A 606 30.90 43.08 2.92
CA LYS A 606 31.80 44.24 2.77
C LYS A 606 32.05 44.55 1.29
N GLN A 607 32.17 45.84 0.96
CA GLN A 607 32.69 46.34 -0.31
C GLN A 607 34.23 46.14 -0.32
N ASP A 608 34.91 45.96 -1.45
CA ASP A 608 35.22 47.00 -2.45
C ASP A 608 35.51 46.43 -3.86
N SER A 609 36.05 47.25 -4.76
CA SER A 609 36.17 47.05 -6.22
C SER A 609 37.53 47.55 -6.74
N PRO A 610 37.82 47.54 -8.06
CA PRO A 610 37.83 46.42 -9.01
C PRO A 610 39.14 46.36 -9.84
N THR A 611 39.39 45.30 -10.63
CA THR A 611 40.16 45.43 -11.90
C THR A 611 40.01 44.24 -12.88
N ALA A 612 40.24 44.56 -14.17
CA ALA A 612 40.56 43.78 -15.37
C ALA A 612 41.06 42.29 -15.25
N ALA A 613 40.93 41.41 -16.25
CA ALA A 613 40.18 41.42 -17.54
C ALA A 613 40.24 40.03 -18.24
N THR A 614 39.67 39.94 -19.46
CA THR A 614 39.94 38.96 -20.55
C THR A 614 39.55 37.48 -20.39
N ALA A 615 38.72 37.01 -21.35
CA ALA A 615 38.64 35.63 -21.88
C ALA A 615 39.64 35.49 -23.08
N PRO A 616 39.78 34.36 -23.83
CA PRO A 616 39.05 33.08 -23.86
C PRO A 616 40.02 31.88 -23.52
N THR A 617 40.01 30.63 -24.01
CA THR A 617 39.39 29.91 -25.18
C THR A 617 39.36 28.39 -24.95
N SER A 618 38.63 27.64 -25.80
CA SER A 618 38.78 26.18 -25.99
C SER A 618 40.05 25.82 -26.81
N PRO A 619 40.33 24.52 -26.99
CA PRO A 619 40.22 23.99 -28.37
C PRO A 619 39.63 22.58 -28.50
N ASP A 620 39.09 22.27 -29.69
CA ASP A 620 38.73 20.93 -30.16
C ASP A 620 39.94 20.13 -30.67
N PHE A 621 39.79 18.81 -30.84
CA PHE A 621 40.57 18.01 -31.80
C PHE A 621 39.79 16.78 -32.31
N THR A 622 40.13 16.27 -33.49
CA THR A 622 39.25 15.39 -34.29
C THR A 622 39.90 14.09 -34.81
N GLN A 623 39.04 13.05 -34.93
CA GLN A 623 39.01 11.98 -35.96
C GLN A 623 40.03 10.79 -36.03
N ASN A 624 39.40 9.61 -36.23
CA ASN A 624 39.73 8.46 -37.12
C ASN A 624 40.63 7.27 -36.69
N ASN A 625 40.02 6.06 -36.75
CA ASN A 625 40.52 4.72 -37.14
C ASN A 625 41.72 4.09 -36.36
N ILE A 626 41.84 2.78 -36.10
CA ILE A 626 41.67 1.58 -36.95
C ILE A 626 41.23 0.34 -36.09
N ASN A 627 40.74 -0.71 -36.74
CA ASN A 627 40.40 -2.05 -36.20
C ASN A 627 41.45 -2.69 -35.25
N HIS A 628 40.99 -3.50 -34.30
CA HIS A 628 41.62 -4.79 -34.00
C HIS A 628 40.65 -5.83 -33.41
N HIS A 629 40.68 -7.07 -33.92
CA HIS A 629 40.07 -8.22 -33.26
C HIS A 629 41.02 -8.77 -32.17
N THR A 630 40.51 -9.01 -30.96
CA THR A 630 41.08 -10.03 -30.08
C THR A 630 40.01 -10.73 -29.23
N ARG A 631 40.07 -12.05 -29.21
CA ARG A 631 39.15 -12.96 -28.53
C ARG A 631 39.78 -13.38 -27.20
N TYR A 632 39.26 -12.93 -26.07
CA TYR A 632 39.70 -13.39 -24.75
C TYR A 632 38.59 -14.10 -23.98
N GLN A 633 38.91 -15.30 -23.50
CA GLN A 633 38.09 -16.05 -22.57
C GLN A 633 38.20 -15.41 -21.19
N ASN A 634 37.08 -15.26 -20.47
CA ASN A 634 37.11 -14.79 -19.09
C ASN A 634 36.70 -15.94 -18.16
N ILE A 635 37.69 -16.52 -17.46
CA ILE A 635 37.48 -17.59 -16.48
C ILE A 635 37.39 -16.95 -15.10
N ASN A 636 36.23 -17.10 -14.44
CA ASN A 636 36.16 -17.31 -12.99
C ASN A 636 34.75 -17.74 -12.58
N ASN A 637 34.57 -19.04 -12.33
CA ASN A 637 33.33 -19.62 -11.83
C ASN A 637 33.29 -19.61 -10.29
N ILE A 638 32.18 -19.16 -9.71
CA ILE A 638 31.68 -19.66 -8.42
C ILE A 638 30.22 -20.07 -8.64
N PRO A 639 29.82 -21.32 -8.37
CA PRO A 639 28.62 -21.91 -8.97
C PRO A 639 27.31 -21.52 -8.28
N PHE A 640 26.29 -21.22 -9.07
CA PHE A 640 24.90 -21.31 -8.64
C PHE A 640 24.43 -22.77 -8.70
N ALA A 641 23.83 -23.27 -7.61
CA ALA A 641 23.30 -24.64 -7.56
C ALA A 641 22.02 -24.76 -8.41
N SER A 642 22.10 -25.48 -9.52
CA SER A 642 20.95 -25.86 -10.34
C SER A 642 20.11 -26.94 -9.64
N SER A 643 18.78 -26.81 -9.68
CA SER A 643 17.88 -27.80 -9.06
C SER A 643 17.43 -28.87 -10.08
N GLN A 644 18.37 -29.67 -10.58
CA GLN A 644 18.08 -30.90 -11.33
C GLN A 644 18.26 -32.14 -10.42
N SER A 645 17.26 -33.00 -10.32
CA SER A 645 17.44 -34.41 -9.88
C SER A 645 16.16 -35.26 -10.02
N ALA A 646 16.14 -36.05 -11.08
CA ALA A 646 15.55 -37.40 -11.20
C ALA A 646 16.34 -38.10 -12.34
N ILE A 647 16.41 -39.43 -12.52
CA ILE A 647 15.60 -40.56 -12.05
C ILE A 647 16.51 -41.82 -11.85
N THR A 648 16.11 -42.78 -10.99
CA THR A 648 16.39 -44.26 -11.01
C THR A 648 17.78 -44.91 -10.74
N LEU A 649 17.76 -45.81 -9.73
CA LEU A 649 18.15 -47.26 -9.71
C LEU A 649 19.54 -47.82 -9.27
N ASN A 650 19.42 -48.77 -8.33
CA ASN A 650 20.11 -50.07 -8.14
C ASN A 650 21.48 -50.23 -7.43
N HIS A 651 21.39 -50.93 -6.27
CA HIS A 651 22.30 -51.93 -5.68
C HIS A 651 23.81 -51.69 -5.56
N ARG A 652 24.28 -51.62 -4.31
CA ARG A 652 25.01 -52.75 -3.67
C ARG A 652 25.01 -52.72 -2.12
N ARG A 653 25.12 -53.91 -1.53
CA ARG A 653 25.44 -54.26 -0.11
C ARG A 653 26.93 -53.96 0.17
N SER A 654 27.50 -53.87 1.39
CA SER A 654 27.15 -54.01 2.84
C SER A 654 28.42 -53.53 3.63
N PRO A 655 28.68 -53.89 4.91
CA PRO A 655 27.92 -53.84 6.18
C PRO A 655 28.42 -52.62 7.04
N SER A 656 28.25 -52.43 8.36
CA SER A 656 27.98 -53.32 9.52
C SER A 656 27.48 -52.54 10.76
N GLU A 657 26.56 -53.16 11.52
CA GLU A 657 26.45 -53.16 13.01
C GLU A 657 26.27 -51.83 13.80
N GLN A 658 25.55 -51.78 14.92
CA GLN A 658 24.95 -52.84 15.76
C GLN A 658 23.56 -52.42 16.33
N SER A 659 22.88 -53.35 17.00
CA SER A 659 21.44 -53.35 17.33
C SER A 659 20.98 -52.53 18.55
N MET A 660 19.68 -52.19 18.60
CA MET A 660 18.78 -52.63 19.69
C MET A 660 17.30 -52.73 19.24
N SER A 661 16.50 -53.51 19.98
CA SER A 661 15.09 -53.88 19.73
C SER A 661 14.11 -52.72 19.97
N LEU A 662 13.06 -52.51 19.15
CA LEU A 662 11.87 -53.34 18.89
C LEU A 662 10.89 -53.33 20.09
N ASP A 663 9.81 -52.56 19.95
CA ASP A 663 8.55 -52.80 20.68
C ASP A 663 7.36 -52.30 19.84
N SER A 664 6.15 -52.85 20.03
CA SER A 664 5.05 -52.74 19.06
C SER A 664 3.70 -52.39 19.66
N TYR A 665 2.96 -51.45 19.03
CA TYR A 665 1.56 -51.19 19.34
C TYR A 665 0.67 -51.28 18.09
N GLN A 666 -0.35 -52.12 18.16
CA GLN A 666 -1.37 -52.32 17.13
C GLN A 666 -2.53 -51.34 17.31
N VAL A 667 -3.21 -50.99 16.21
CA VAL A 667 -4.52 -50.33 16.22
C VAL A 667 -5.58 -51.35 15.83
N PRO A 668 -6.65 -51.57 16.63
CA PRO A 668 -7.70 -52.54 16.29
C PRO A 668 -8.63 -52.04 15.17
N GLY A 669 -8.98 -52.93 14.25
CA GLY A 669 -10.07 -52.72 13.28
C GLY A 669 -11.43 -53.17 13.83
N ALA A 670 -12.52 -52.61 13.30
CA ALA A 670 -13.91 -52.95 13.62
C ALA A 670 -14.73 -53.19 12.33
N PRO A 671 -15.85 -53.95 12.36
CA PRO A 671 -16.18 -54.86 11.25
C PRO A 671 -17.34 -54.42 10.32
N PRO A 672 -17.47 -55.06 9.13
CA PRO A 672 -18.53 -54.80 8.15
C PRO A 672 -19.77 -55.69 8.34
N THR A 673 -20.95 -55.26 7.86
CA THR A 673 -22.16 -56.05 7.48
C THR A 673 -23.32 -55.09 7.09
N PRO A 674 -24.42 -55.54 6.46
CA PRO A 674 -24.49 -56.33 5.21
C PRO A 674 -25.49 -55.74 4.18
N ILE A 675 -25.47 -56.26 2.93
CA ILE A 675 -26.45 -55.95 1.88
C ILE A 675 -27.64 -56.93 1.95
N LYS A 676 -28.85 -56.48 1.59
CA LYS A 676 -29.97 -57.36 1.18
C LYS A 676 -30.50 -56.92 -0.19
N ASN A 677 -30.94 -57.91 -0.97
CA ASN A 677 -31.25 -57.78 -2.40
C ASN A 677 -32.75 -57.84 -2.73
N SER A 678 -33.13 -57.08 -3.77
CA SER A 678 -34.02 -57.49 -4.89
C SER A 678 -35.52 -57.75 -4.60
N PRO A 679 -36.40 -58.02 -5.61
CA PRO A 679 -36.13 -58.24 -7.05
C PRO A 679 -37.12 -57.69 -8.12
N VAL A 680 -36.72 -57.82 -9.40
CA VAL A 680 -37.57 -57.94 -10.65
C VAL A 680 -38.35 -56.67 -11.07
N SER A 681 -38.58 -56.29 -12.34
CA SER A 681 -38.35 -56.85 -13.72
C SER A 681 -37.85 -55.71 -14.64
N SER A 682 -36.92 -55.90 -15.59
CA SER A 682 -37.10 -56.31 -17.01
C SER A 682 -38.22 -55.56 -17.79
N ALA A 683 -38.08 -55.19 -19.09
CA ALA A 683 -37.09 -55.60 -20.10
C ALA A 683 -36.72 -54.51 -21.14
N THR A 684 -35.82 -54.88 -22.05
CA THR A 684 -35.22 -54.16 -23.19
C THR A 684 -36.16 -53.68 -24.31
N SER A 685 -35.86 -52.55 -24.97
CA SER A 685 -35.64 -52.49 -26.45
C SER A 685 -35.19 -51.10 -26.97
N SER A 686 -34.49 -51.08 -28.10
CA SER A 686 -34.18 -49.93 -28.97
C SER A 686 -34.25 -50.42 -30.45
N PRO A 687 -33.94 -49.65 -31.52
CA PRO A 687 -33.69 -48.21 -31.70
C PRO A 687 -34.50 -47.62 -32.92
N LYS A 688 -33.99 -46.53 -33.56
CA LYS A 688 -34.42 -45.90 -34.84
C LYS A 688 -35.66 -44.95 -34.74
N THR A 689 -35.84 -43.90 -35.57
CA THR A 689 -35.06 -43.34 -36.70
C THR A 689 -35.22 -41.80 -36.80
N SER A 690 -34.40 -41.14 -37.60
CA SER A 690 -34.46 -39.71 -38.01
C SER A 690 -35.06 -39.55 -39.43
N PRO A 691 -35.00 -38.37 -40.10
CA PRO A 691 -35.26 -36.96 -39.73
C PRO A 691 -36.41 -36.35 -40.60
N ILE A 692 -36.60 -35.00 -40.65
CA ILE A 692 -36.72 -34.17 -41.90
C ILE A 692 -36.95 -32.66 -41.62
N GLN A 693 -36.64 -31.87 -42.65
CA GLN A 693 -36.53 -30.40 -42.85
C GLN A 693 -37.68 -29.45 -42.41
N GLN A 694 -37.28 -28.25 -41.90
CA GLN A 694 -37.47 -26.87 -42.47
C GLN A 694 -38.72 -26.48 -43.32
N PRO A 695 -39.03 -25.17 -43.51
CA PRO A 695 -38.81 -23.96 -42.68
C PRO A 695 -40.03 -22.97 -42.75
N CYS A 696 -39.79 -21.64 -42.76
CA CYS A 696 -40.71 -20.52 -43.10
C CYS A 696 -41.79 -20.12 -42.05
N THR A 697 -42.19 -18.85 -41.89
CA THR A 697 -41.68 -17.54 -42.38
C THR A 697 -42.11 -16.38 -41.47
N ASP A 698 -41.58 -15.18 -41.73
CA ASP A 698 -41.90 -13.89 -41.10
C ASP A 698 -43.40 -13.52 -41.07
N THR A 699 -43.80 -12.68 -40.10
CA THR A 699 -44.07 -11.26 -40.43
C THR A 699 -44.21 -10.33 -39.21
N LEU A 700 -43.97 -9.04 -39.47
CA LEU A 700 -44.08 -7.91 -38.55
C LEU A 700 -45.56 -7.58 -38.19
N ILE A 701 -45.80 -6.86 -37.08
CA ILE A 701 -46.20 -5.44 -37.08
C ILE A 701 -46.41 -4.86 -35.66
N LYS A 702 -46.00 -3.58 -35.52
CA LYS A 702 -46.31 -2.51 -34.54
C LYS A 702 -47.65 -2.70 -33.74
N ASN A 703 -47.88 -2.18 -32.52
CA ASN A 703 -47.70 -0.77 -32.12
C ASN A 703 -48.19 -0.49 -30.66
N SER A 704 -47.65 0.59 -30.04
CA SER A 704 -48.29 1.53 -29.08
C SER A 704 -49.07 1.09 -27.81
N ASN A 705 -48.56 1.56 -26.66
CA ASN A 705 -49.24 2.34 -25.60
C ASN A 705 -50.70 2.02 -25.20
N ASN A 706 -50.92 1.70 -23.91
CA ASN A 706 -51.31 2.76 -22.95
C ASN A 706 -51.01 2.40 -21.47
N SER A 707 -51.48 3.23 -20.55
CA SER A 707 -51.06 3.38 -19.15
C SER A 707 -52.17 3.08 -18.13
N LYS A 708 -51.82 3.15 -16.82
CA LYS A 708 -52.69 3.22 -15.62
C LYS A 708 -53.39 1.92 -15.18
N THR A 709 -53.72 1.67 -13.90
CA THR A 709 -53.19 2.07 -12.56
C THR A 709 -53.77 1.08 -11.52
N HIS A 710 -53.38 1.21 -10.23
CA HIS A 710 -54.01 0.61 -9.02
C HIS A 710 -53.73 -0.87 -8.75
N PHE A 711 -53.84 -1.38 -7.50
CA PHE A 711 -53.43 -0.88 -6.16
C PHE A 711 -53.58 -2.07 -5.17
N TRP A 712 -53.12 -1.92 -3.91
CA TRP A 712 -53.33 -2.87 -2.78
C TRP A 712 -52.57 -4.22 -2.88
N ARG A 713 -52.14 -4.87 -1.78
CA ARG A 713 -52.08 -4.51 -0.34
C ARG A 713 -50.82 -5.16 0.30
N HIS A 714 -50.35 -4.61 1.43
CA HIS A 714 -49.29 -5.16 2.26
C HIS A 714 -49.52 -6.61 2.72
N ASN A 715 -48.42 -7.31 3.01
CA ASN A 715 -48.25 -7.83 4.37
C ASN A 715 -46.77 -7.85 4.79
N THR A 716 -46.48 -7.41 6.01
CA THR A 716 -45.13 -7.33 6.59
C THR A 716 -45.03 -8.21 7.84
N VAL A 717 -43.99 -9.04 7.93
CA VAL A 717 -43.66 -9.78 9.16
C VAL A 717 -42.48 -9.10 9.86
N SER A 718 -42.60 -8.86 11.16
CA SER A 718 -41.61 -8.16 11.98
C SER A 718 -40.92 -9.10 12.96
N THR A 719 -39.59 -9.12 12.97
CA THR A 719 -38.78 -9.79 14.00
C THR A 719 -37.91 -8.77 14.72
N LYS A 720 -38.34 -8.35 15.91
CA LYS A 720 -37.58 -7.42 16.77
C LYS A 720 -36.41 -8.13 17.44
N LYS A 721 -35.18 -7.64 17.26
CA LYS A 721 -34.09 -7.82 18.23
C LYS A 721 -33.75 -6.48 18.86
N LYS A 722 -33.70 -6.45 20.20
CA LYS A 722 -33.26 -5.29 20.98
C LYS A 722 -31.74 -5.36 21.15
N THR A 723 -31.03 -4.33 20.72
CA THR A 723 -29.71 -3.97 21.26
C THR A 723 -29.87 -2.68 22.07
N LYS A 724 -29.37 -2.67 23.30
CA LYS A 724 -29.21 -1.43 24.07
C LYS A 724 -27.88 -0.80 23.64
N THR A 725 -27.92 0.46 23.22
CA THR A 725 -26.73 1.30 23.09
C THR A 725 -26.93 2.51 23.99
N GLU A 726 -26.05 2.73 24.96
CA GLU A 726 -26.18 3.85 25.89
C GLU A 726 -25.60 5.13 25.27
N THR A 727 -26.47 5.91 24.63
CA THR A 727 -26.11 7.23 24.10
C THR A 727 -25.96 8.22 25.26
N ARG A 728 -24.72 8.66 25.54
CA ARG A 728 -24.48 9.84 26.39
C ARG A 728 -25.04 11.09 25.72
N ALA A 729 -26.22 11.52 26.15
CA ALA A 729 -26.83 12.76 25.71
C ALA A 729 -26.20 13.96 26.43
N PHE A 730 -25.35 14.71 25.73
CA PHE A 730 -25.10 16.13 26.04
C PHE A 730 -25.93 16.95 25.06
N GLY A 731 -26.88 17.74 25.58
CA GLY A 731 -27.93 18.36 24.79
C GLY A 731 -27.57 19.74 24.26
N PHE A 732 -28.07 20.06 23.07
CA PHE A 732 -28.34 21.44 22.69
C PHE A 732 -29.64 21.89 23.37
N THR A 733 -29.64 23.06 23.99
CA THR A 733 -30.85 23.78 24.41
C THR A 733 -31.15 24.88 23.41
N LEU A 734 -32.35 24.91 22.83
CA LEU A 734 -32.91 26.18 22.39
C LEU A 734 -33.16 27.04 23.63
N SER A 735 -32.66 28.28 23.63
CA SER A 735 -33.27 29.35 24.43
C SER A 735 -34.73 29.54 23.97
N LYS A 736 -35.64 29.79 24.91
CA LYS A 736 -37.09 29.61 24.70
C LYS A 736 -37.88 30.91 24.82
#